data_AF-A0A381NQM5-F1
#
_entry.id   AF-A0A381NQM5-F1
#
_cell.length_a   1.000
_cell.length_b   1.000
_cell.length_c   1.000
_cell.angle_alpha   90.00
_cell.angle_beta   90.00
_cell.angle_gamma   90.00
#
_symmetry.space_group_name_H-M   'P 1'
#
loop_
_entity.id
_entity.type
_entity.pdbx_description
1 polymer ?
#
loop_
_entity_poly.entity_id
_entity_poly.type
_entity_poly.pdbx_seq_one_letter_code
_entity_poly.pdbx_strand_id
1 'polypeptide(L)'
;MKRSLPIVPLFLSALILSCDFQNPADFEVPKWNINLTIPLLDADYALAGIANDSTIHSDSLDNSLSIKFDGELPRDSVTGDFLKVPLNIDMTIADSIAAPTLEGSFSPISLPVSIPIPMGQYVLNGKYKNLADPGNNIVIPSTSEQKIIGSDWNSAASLVETMAGSVDTTFMVIDIGNMFDQIPFIDKVLGAVVGGSDGDNTFQSTVINTDVPVSMASTWSTILTGSDTVASHDTTNLQAGATFPKTTSMVGKLLGSELRLKYGFKLTRVADTDTVTIPANADVSMSISITMKVTDVDEARVIVKEYSLAPEMPSFSFSTSQESSDGCQVKGVYGGEFETNISGSNMIAVKNVSNSFPFDIDFGLNFRNFITVALDTVKFAQKLTKSGSPYSDDADLGGGQFQNPEDPNMAVKEMAVDVKAMTVADTVDVSLSGDSETWKFTAGIEIKPLQFSSLDADLDCPFPSQAQEISDIPQGFTGMSFGEVFLRFTMYNEIRLPLKLNLNLIGISSMGDSMTIVLNSKIEKPTTTTDSAKTVMELSSIGTKVQLFKSATDTIPDSTYTIEAGVGEKTIVDLLAFNPKDFIVDATATIDGRGSIDVNKSIWGNYQLVAPFQVRIAPMTFIPNSSTVIDEWEHDTRTKLRNFVKGANLTARVINGLPIGGDLSVLFSNKEIFPIDRSPNTLAAMRDSLKWPATDSLYVVSKCESLMKLDPTIYVSSVIFDSSGCVDGTAYLVRGVPGKADTVISYVDTMFTIELPRPKAYYADASKIGLPMSVMTPGDTTVTTGLDSLKMYLLTDLGKHYVRPRTHFSGTLDQVPDVVQFSMKDTISMKAFMVLQLQSDGLLEKAEDELVITYPNGGETLTSSEQITIKWRSLGATLPDENVIVSTSTEANPDITSSVWTSISNGAIANVDSMFWTPSAAADTMWLKVCNEGGSICDRSLSSFKVAASSVVSSRERSGKGRRNRDRVAKRSRP
;
A
#
# COMPACT_ATOMS: atom_id res chain seq x y z
N MET A 1 -116.42 -88.94 -7.51
CA MET A 1 -115.84 -88.54 -6.21
C MET A 1 -114.34 -88.82 -6.21
N LYS A 2 -113.57 -87.83 -5.75
CA LYS A 2 -112.10 -87.68 -5.66
C LYS A 2 -111.22 -88.93 -5.79
N ARG A 3 -110.21 -88.90 -6.69
CA ARG A 3 -108.95 -89.66 -6.56
C ARG A 3 -107.76 -88.85 -7.08
N SER A 4 -106.74 -88.76 -6.22
CA SER A 4 -105.46 -88.07 -6.36
C SER A 4 -104.44 -88.90 -7.15
N LEU A 5 -103.59 -88.22 -7.93
CA LEU A 5 -102.42 -88.75 -8.65
C LEU A 5 -101.34 -89.33 -7.71
N PRO A 6 -100.56 -90.32 -8.17
CA PRO A 6 -99.22 -90.57 -7.65
C PRO A 6 -98.14 -90.06 -8.62
N ILE A 7 -97.37 -89.07 -8.17
CA ILE A 7 -96.13 -88.56 -8.77
C ILE A 7 -94.98 -89.39 -8.18
N VAL A 8 -94.61 -90.48 -8.85
CA VAL A 8 -93.43 -91.29 -8.48
C VAL A 8 -92.54 -91.65 -9.67
N PRO A 9 -92.99 -91.76 -10.94
CA PRO A 9 -92.05 -92.09 -12.02
C PRO A 9 -91.35 -90.88 -12.63
N LEU A 10 -91.71 -89.64 -12.25
CA LEU A 10 -91.09 -88.41 -12.79
C LEU A 10 -89.82 -87.97 -12.05
N PHE A 11 -89.58 -88.49 -10.83
CA PHE A 11 -88.41 -88.11 -10.02
C PHE A 11 -87.17 -88.97 -10.31
N LEU A 12 -87.34 -90.14 -10.96
CA LEU A 12 -86.23 -91.05 -11.26
C LEU A 12 -85.59 -90.79 -12.63
N SER A 13 -86.28 -90.11 -13.55
CA SER A 13 -85.75 -89.68 -14.85
C SER A 13 -85.02 -88.33 -14.81
N ALA A 14 -85.14 -87.57 -13.71
CA ALA A 14 -84.37 -86.34 -13.48
C ALA A 14 -82.99 -86.59 -12.85
N LEU A 15 -82.70 -87.82 -12.41
CA LEU A 15 -81.45 -88.19 -11.73
C LEU A 15 -80.39 -88.81 -12.67
N ILE A 16 -80.62 -88.85 -13.99
CA ILE A 16 -79.70 -89.47 -14.97
C ILE A 16 -79.24 -88.48 -16.07
N LEU A 17 -79.45 -87.16 -15.90
CA LEU A 17 -79.04 -86.13 -16.86
C LEU A 17 -78.13 -85.04 -16.28
N SER A 18 -77.46 -85.30 -15.16
CA SER A 18 -76.44 -84.39 -14.63
C SER A 18 -75.30 -85.15 -13.97
N CYS A 19 -74.47 -85.77 -14.80
CA CYS A 19 -73.12 -86.19 -14.44
C CYS A 19 -72.20 -85.79 -15.59
N ASP A 20 -71.95 -84.48 -15.68
CA ASP A 20 -70.76 -83.98 -16.38
C ASP A 20 -69.63 -84.02 -15.36
N PHE A 21 -69.03 -85.21 -15.23
CA PHE A 21 -67.86 -85.42 -14.37
C PHE A 21 -66.66 -84.87 -15.14
N GLN A 22 -66.38 -83.58 -14.96
CA GLN A 22 -65.13 -82.99 -15.43
C GLN A 22 -63.96 -83.72 -14.78
N ASN A 23 -63.05 -84.20 -15.62
CA ASN A 23 -61.78 -84.80 -15.24
C ASN A 23 -61.04 -83.87 -14.24
N PRO A 24 -60.55 -84.34 -13.08
CA PRO A 24 -59.94 -83.49 -12.05
C PRO A 24 -58.51 -83.02 -12.39
N ALA A 25 -58.21 -82.82 -13.67
CA ALA A 25 -56.92 -82.30 -14.14
C ALA A 25 -56.80 -80.77 -13.98
N ASP A 26 -57.91 -80.04 -13.80
CA ASP A 26 -57.93 -78.57 -13.75
C ASP A 26 -58.39 -78.02 -12.38
N PHE A 27 -57.94 -78.61 -11.26
CA PHE A 27 -58.12 -77.96 -9.95
C PHE A 27 -57.15 -76.77 -9.86
N GLU A 28 -57.59 -75.59 -10.28
CA GLU A 28 -56.85 -74.35 -10.04
C GLU A 28 -56.85 -74.03 -8.54
N VAL A 29 -55.67 -74.06 -7.92
CA VAL A 29 -55.51 -73.60 -6.54
C VAL A 29 -55.99 -72.15 -6.42
N PRO A 30 -56.83 -71.80 -5.42
CA PRO A 30 -57.30 -70.44 -5.25
C PRO A 30 -56.11 -69.48 -5.08
N LYS A 31 -56.11 -68.40 -5.87
CA LYS A 31 -55.12 -67.32 -5.79
C LYS A 31 -55.46 -66.42 -4.60
N TRP A 32 -54.60 -66.39 -3.59
CA TRP A 32 -54.74 -65.52 -2.43
C TRP A 32 -53.78 -64.34 -2.56
N ASN A 33 -54.31 -63.12 -2.41
CA ASN A 33 -53.50 -61.92 -2.26
C ASN A 33 -53.26 -61.68 -0.76
N ILE A 34 -52.00 -61.64 -0.33
CA ILE A 34 -51.60 -61.39 1.06
C ILE A 34 -50.86 -60.06 1.12
N ASN A 35 -51.32 -59.15 1.96
CA ASN A 35 -50.60 -57.91 2.24
C ASN A 35 -49.73 -58.11 3.49
N LEU A 36 -48.41 -58.03 3.33
CA LEU A 36 -47.46 -58.06 4.44
C LEU A 36 -47.02 -56.65 4.78
N THR A 37 -47.45 -56.14 5.94
CA THR A 37 -47.08 -54.81 6.43
C THR A 37 -45.86 -54.87 7.34
N ILE A 38 -44.82 -54.11 7.01
CA ILE A 38 -43.54 -54.06 7.72
C ILE A 38 -43.33 -52.60 8.19
N PRO A 39 -43.28 -52.32 9.51
CA PRO A 39 -42.88 -51.01 10.00
C PRO A 39 -41.40 -50.77 9.71
N LEU A 40 -41.04 -49.59 9.19
CA LEU A 40 -39.67 -49.28 8.78
C LEU A 40 -39.02 -48.18 9.61
N LEU A 41 -39.75 -47.11 9.92
CA LEU A 41 -39.19 -45.94 10.59
C LEU A 41 -40.23 -45.24 11.47
N ASP A 42 -39.80 -44.84 12.67
CA ASP A 42 -40.48 -43.87 13.54
C ASP A 42 -39.39 -43.04 14.22
N ALA A 43 -39.06 -41.88 13.65
CA ALA A 43 -37.94 -41.06 14.10
C ALA A 43 -38.18 -39.56 13.91
N ASP A 44 -37.59 -38.78 14.83
CA ASP A 44 -37.54 -37.32 14.79
C ASP A 44 -36.08 -36.86 14.60
N TYR A 45 -35.86 -35.99 13.62
CA TYR A 45 -34.56 -35.43 13.28
C TYR A 45 -34.57 -33.93 13.54
N ALA A 46 -33.89 -33.48 14.60
CA ALA A 46 -33.78 -32.07 14.95
C ALA A 46 -32.61 -31.39 14.24
N LEU A 47 -32.81 -30.15 13.79
CA LEU A 47 -31.76 -29.34 13.19
C LEU A 47 -30.76 -28.78 14.21
N ALA A 48 -31.10 -28.85 15.51
CA ALA A 48 -30.31 -28.31 16.61
C ALA A 48 -28.82 -28.73 16.60
N GLY A 49 -28.49 -29.89 16.02
CA GLY A 49 -27.10 -30.36 15.90
C GLY A 49 -26.20 -29.58 14.93
N ILE A 50 -26.73 -28.60 14.19
CA ILE A 50 -25.94 -27.73 13.29
C ILE A 50 -25.21 -26.61 14.04
N ALA A 51 -25.67 -26.25 15.24
CA ALA A 51 -24.99 -25.28 16.08
C ALA A 51 -23.72 -25.91 16.67
N ASN A 52 -22.59 -25.22 16.53
CA ASN A 52 -21.27 -25.75 16.91
C ASN A 52 -20.43 -24.78 17.76
N ASP A 53 -21.03 -23.67 18.20
CA ASP A 53 -20.42 -22.59 19.02
C ASP A 53 -19.17 -21.90 18.42
N SER A 54 -18.65 -22.38 17.30
CA SER A 54 -17.50 -21.77 16.59
C SER A 54 -17.91 -20.91 15.40
N THR A 55 -19.02 -21.24 14.75
CA THR A 55 -19.40 -20.65 13.46
C THR A 55 -20.90 -20.38 13.42
N ILE A 56 -21.71 -21.37 13.77
CA ILE A 56 -23.16 -21.24 13.88
C ILE A 56 -23.50 -21.22 15.36
N HIS A 57 -23.87 -20.04 15.84
CA HIS A 57 -24.26 -19.78 17.21
C HIS A 57 -25.76 -19.84 17.34
N SER A 58 -26.23 -20.43 18.44
CA SER A 58 -27.63 -20.37 18.84
C SER A 58 -27.83 -19.34 19.95
N ASP A 59 -28.92 -18.59 19.90
CA ASP A 59 -29.35 -17.77 21.02
C ASP A 59 -30.39 -18.55 21.84
N SER A 60 -30.05 -18.82 23.09
CA SER A 60 -30.91 -19.57 24.02
C SER A 60 -32.22 -18.86 24.39
N LEU A 61 -32.32 -17.53 24.20
CA LEU A 61 -33.49 -16.72 24.57
C LEU A 61 -34.59 -16.80 23.51
N ASP A 62 -34.23 -16.73 22.23
CA ASP A 62 -35.19 -16.71 21.12
C ASP A 62 -35.09 -17.92 20.18
N ASN A 63 -34.13 -18.83 20.40
CA ASN A 63 -33.83 -20.01 19.57
C ASN A 63 -33.38 -19.67 18.15
N SER A 64 -32.92 -18.44 17.91
CA SER A 64 -32.37 -18.02 16.64
C SER A 64 -31.00 -18.62 16.40
N LEU A 65 -30.69 -18.85 15.12
CA LEU A 65 -29.36 -19.19 14.66
C LEU A 65 -28.73 -17.96 14.03
N SER A 66 -27.43 -17.76 14.26
CA SER A 66 -26.66 -16.69 13.63
C SER A 66 -25.23 -17.12 13.42
N ILE A 67 -24.62 -16.62 12.37
CA ILE A 67 -23.19 -16.74 12.13
C ILE A 67 -22.53 -15.51 12.73
N LYS A 68 -21.49 -15.72 13.54
CA LYS A 68 -20.75 -14.64 14.19
C LYS A 68 -19.25 -14.83 13.96
N PHE A 69 -18.57 -13.74 13.62
CA PHE A 69 -17.12 -13.65 13.59
C PHE A 69 -16.68 -12.36 14.24
N ASP A 70 -15.56 -12.41 14.94
CA ASP A 70 -14.90 -11.23 15.48
C ASP A 70 -13.39 -11.35 15.28
N GLY A 71 -12.74 -10.19 15.26
CA GLY A 71 -11.29 -10.10 15.14
C GLY A 71 -10.79 -8.69 15.42
N GLU A 72 -9.48 -8.57 15.58
CA GLU A 72 -8.81 -7.30 15.86
C GLU A 72 -8.10 -6.77 14.60
N LEU A 73 -8.26 -5.47 14.36
CA LEU A 73 -7.46 -4.74 13.38
C LEU A 73 -6.14 -4.33 14.04
N PRO A 74 -5.05 -4.21 13.27
CA PRO A 74 -3.73 -3.97 13.82
C PRO A 74 -3.65 -2.58 14.44
N ARG A 75 -2.75 -2.42 15.42
CA ARG A 75 -2.47 -1.13 16.05
C ARG A 75 -1.32 -0.46 15.33
N ASP A 76 -1.61 0.61 14.62
CA ASP A 76 -0.62 1.41 13.91
C ASP A 76 -0.40 2.73 14.64
N SER A 77 0.86 3.00 15.00
CA SER A 77 1.28 4.22 15.68
C SER A 77 1.88 5.23 14.70
N VAL A 78 1.67 6.51 14.96
CA VAL A 78 2.44 7.57 14.29
C VAL A 78 3.91 7.42 14.70
N THR A 79 4.79 7.20 13.72
CA THR A 79 6.24 7.09 13.96
C THR A 79 6.83 8.48 14.21
N GLY A 80 8.01 8.52 14.86
CA GLY A 80 8.72 9.78 15.12
C GLY A 80 9.11 10.56 13.85
N ASP A 81 9.06 9.93 12.68
CA ASP A 81 9.35 10.57 11.40
C ASP A 81 8.34 11.67 11.03
N PHE A 82 7.07 11.51 11.42
CA PHE A 82 6.04 12.55 11.24
C PHE A 82 6.29 13.81 12.08
N LEU A 83 7.15 13.69 13.10
CA LEU A 83 7.53 14.76 14.01
C LEU A 83 8.90 15.36 13.68
N LYS A 84 9.49 14.97 12.55
CA LYS A 84 10.79 15.47 12.10
C LYS A 84 10.61 16.46 10.95
N VAL A 85 11.07 17.69 11.15
CA VAL A 85 11.22 18.66 10.06
C VAL A 85 12.69 18.62 9.61
N PRO A 86 12.99 18.14 8.39
CA PRO A 86 14.36 17.90 7.91
C PRO A 86 15.08 19.20 7.49
N LEU A 87 15.09 20.20 8.36
CA LEU A 87 15.84 21.44 8.16
C LEU A 87 17.32 21.16 8.41
N ASN A 88 18.17 21.33 7.40
CA ASN A 88 19.61 21.25 7.59
C ASN A 88 20.25 22.45 6.90
N ILE A 89 20.24 23.58 7.59
CA ILE A 89 20.77 24.84 7.10
C ILE A 89 22.20 24.95 7.59
N ASP A 90 23.14 25.13 6.67
CA ASP A 90 24.51 25.51 6.96
C ASP A 90 24.91 26.57 5.94
N MET A 91 25.04 27.81 6.40
CA MET A 91 25.34 28.92 5.51
C MET A 91 26.23 29.96 6.18
N THR A 92 26.88 30.78 5.36
CA THR A 92 27.65 31.92 5.82
C THR A 92 27.05 33.19 5.25
N ILE A 93 26.61 34.09 6.12
CA ILE A 93 26.30 35.47 5.75
C ILE A 93 27.57 36.31 5.84
N ALA A 94 27.74 37.21 4.90
CA ALA A 94 28.90 38.08 4.87
C ALA A 94 28.54 39.44 4.27
N ASP A 95 29.22 40.47 4.74
CA ASP A 95 29.27 41.76 4.09
C ASP A 95 30.72 42.19 3.97
N SER A 96 31.05 42.93 2.92
CA SER A 96 32.44 43.26 2.61
C SER A 96 32.56 44.61 1.92
N ILE A 97 33.52 45.41 2.36
CA ILE A 97 33.83 46.73 1.82
C ILE A 97 35.30 46.76 1.46
N ALA A 98 35.62 47.34 0.30
CA ALA A 98 37.00 47.50 -0.12
C ALA A 98 37.74 48.43 0.85
N ALA A 99 38.92 48.02 1.33
CA ALA A 99 39.76 48.91 2.12
C ALA A 99 40.24 50.09 1.25
N PRO A 100 40.41 51.29 1.85
CA PRO A 100 41.01 52.43 1.18
C PRO A 100 42.48 52.13 0.87
N THR A 101 42.95 52.57 -0.29
CA THR A 101 44.34 52.32 -0.73
C THR A 101 45.05 53.64 -1.02
N LEU A 102 46.35 53.69 -0.73
CA LEU A 102 47.17 54.89 -0.97
C LEU A 102 47.44 55.17 -2.47
N GLU A 103 47.17 54.20 -3.34
CA GLU A 103 47.52 54.24 -4.76
C GLU A 103 46.80 55.39 -5.48
N GLY A 104 47.58 56.36 -5.97
CA GLY A 104 47.05 57.55 -6.67
C GLY A 104 46.52 58.66 -5.75
N SER A 105 46.44 58.44 -4.44
CA SER A 105 45.89 59.40 -3.47
C SER A 105 46.96 60.14 -2.65
N PHE A 106 48.21 59.68 -2.58
CA PHE A 106 49.30 60.40 -1.93
C PHE A 106 50.43 60.78 -2.90
N SER A 107 50.99 61.96 -2.71
CA SER A 107 52.20 62.47 -3.37
C SER A 107 53.15 63.00 -2.29
N PRO A 108 54.47 62.72 -2.41
CA PRO A 108 55.45 63.17 -1.44
C PRO A 108 55.38 64.68 -1.19
N ILE A 109 55.36 65.06 0.09
CA ILE A 109 55.41 66.44 0.52
C ILE A 109 56.87 66.87 0.56
N SER A 110 57.21 67.90 -0.20
CA SER A 110 58.54 68.52 -0.15
C SER A 110 58.38 70.03 -0.09
N LEU A 111 58.72 70.62 1.06
CA LEU A 111 58.67 72.06 1.28
C LEU A 111 60.07 72.60 1.55
N PRO A 112 60.74 73.19 0.54
CA PRO A 112 61.95 73.96 0.73
C PRO A 112 61.63 75.45 0.89
N VAL A 113 62.03 76.03 2.02
CA VAL A 113 62.04 77.48 2.25
C VAL A 113 63.49 77.90 2.43
N SER A 114 63.94 78.90 1.69
CA SER A 114 65.27 79.48 1.89
C SER A 114 65.19 80.99 1.69
N ILE A 115 65.34 81.72 2.78
CA ILE A 115 65.13 83.16 2.82
C ILE A 115 66.43 83.82 3.25
N PRO A 116 67.15 84.47 2.31
CA PRO A 116 68.21 85.38 2.66
C PRO A 116 67.61 86.68 3.21
N ILE A 117 68.19 87.21 4.28
CA ILE A 117 67.80 88.46 4.93
C ILE A 117 69.01 89.40 4.90
N PRO A 118 69.24 90.10 3.78
CA PRO A 118 70.33 91.05 3.60
C PRO A 118 70.04 92.41 4.27
N MET A 119 69.96 92.41 5.60
CA MET A 119 69.67 93.61 6.40
C MET A 119 70.58 94.79 6.06
N GLY A 120 71.88 94.55 5.87
CA GLY A 120 72.85 95.59 5.55
C GLY A 120 72.47 96.38 4.31
N GLN A 121 72.13 95.69 3.22
CA GLN A 121 71.82 96.30 1.93
C GLN A 121 70.50 97.08 1.93
N TYR A 122 69.45 96.56 2.58
CA TYR A 122 68.09 97.10 2.43
C TYR A 122 67.62 97.95 3.62
N VAL A 123 68.18 97.72 4.80
CA VAL A 123 67.75 98.38 6.04
C VAL A 123 68.78 99.41 6.50
N LEU A 124 70.08 99.13 6.36
CA LEU A 124 71.14 100.00 6.89
C LEU A 124 71.75 100.95 5.83
N ASN A 125 72.02 100.44 4.63
CA ASN A 125 72.74 101.15 3.57
C ASN A 125 72.06 102.48 3.18
N GLY A 126 72.81 103.58 3.26
CA GLY A 126 72.40 104.94 2.90
C GLY A 126 71.39 105.60 3.85
N LYS A 127 70.92 104.92 4.91
CA LYS A 127 69.76 105.36 5.71
C LYS A 127 70.10 105.99 7.07
N TYR A 128 71.18 105.57 7.70
CA TYR A 128 71.58 106.03 9.05
C TYR A 128 72.95 106.70 9.01
N LYS A 129 73.26 107.56 9.99
CA LYS A 129 74.55 108.26 10.04
C LYS A 129 75.67 107.33 10.51
N ASN A 130 76.84 107.42 9.88
CA ASN A 130 78.04 106.74 10.37
C ASN A 130 78.71 107.59 11.45
N LEU A 131 78.75 107.11 12.69
CA LEU A 131 79.44 107.80 13.80
C LEU A 131 80.96 107.78 13.66
N ALA A 132 81.52 106.82 12.92
CA ALA A 132 82.96 106.77 12.64
C ALA A 132 83.38 107.77 11.54
N ASP A 133 82.43 108.23 10.71
CA ASP A 133 82.61 109.25 9.68
C ASP A 133 81.34 110.13 9.56
N PRO A 134 81.20 111.17 10.43
CA PRO A 134 79.94 111.91 10.59
C PRO A 134 79.44 112.67 9.36
N GLY A 135 80.26 112.81 8.32
CA GLY A 135 79.89 113.44 7.05
C GLY A 135 79.12 112.52 6.10
N ASN A 136 79.11 111.21 6.36
CA ASN A 136 78.55 110.18 5.48
C ASN A 136 77.52 109.28 6.20
N ASN A 137 76.63 108.67 5.42
CA ASN A 137 75.71 107.64 5.92
C ASN A 137 76.40 106.26 5.91
N ILE A 138 75.83 105.30 6.66
CA ILE A 138 76.26 103.89 6.65
C ILE A 138 76.21 103.33 5.24
N VAL A 139 77.28 102.70 4.75
CA VAL A 139 77.34 102.03 3.44
C VAL A 139 77.65 100.55 3.59
N ILE A 140 76.84 99.64 3.05
CA ILE A 140 77.04 98.19 3.19
C ILE A 140 77.18 97.52 1.80
N PRO A 141 78.27 96.77 1.53
CA PRO A 141 79.48 96.60 2.37
C PRO A 141 80.40 97.84 2.30
N SER A 142 81.19 98.07 3.36
CA SER A 142 82.25 99.09 3.40
C SER A 142 83.61 98.47 3.66
N THR A 143 84.68 99.00 3.06
CA THR A 143 86.06 98.55 3.33
C THR A 143 86.60 99.03 4.68
N SER A 144 85.87 99.90 5.37
CA SER A 144 86.18 100.41 6.71
C SER A 144 85.10 100.06 7.73
N GLU A 145 85.50 99.95 9.00
CA GLU A 145 84.58 99.78 10.14
C GLU A 145 83.65 100.99 10.24
N GLN A 146 82.37 100.73 10.52
CA GLN A 146 81.35 101.77 10.68
C GLN A 146 80.66 101.64 12.03
N LYS A 147 80.13 102.75 12.54
CA LYS A 147 79.46 102.77 13.85
C LYS A 147 78.09 103.41 13.73
N ILE A 148 77.08 102.76 14.30
CA ILE A 148 75.70 103.25 14.34
C ILE A 148 75.27 103.40 15.80
N ILE A 149 74.53 104.46 16.12
CA ILE A 149 74.01 104.67 17.49
C ILE A 149 72.91 103.66 17.79
N GLY A 150 72.78 103.26 19.05
CA GLY A 150 71.85 102.23 19.50
C GLY A 150 70.39 102.50 19.14
N SER A 151 69.94 103.76 19.21
CA SER A 151 68.58 104.15 18.79
C SER A 151 68.31 103.88 17.30
N ASP A 152 69.30 104.12 16.45
CA ASP A 152 69.21 103.91 15.01
C ASP A 152 69.32 102.42 14.66
N TRP A 153 70.18 101.67 15.37
CA TRP A 153 70.23 100.21 15.29
C TRP A 153 68.90 99.56 15.68
N ASN A 154 68.32 99.98 16.82
CA ASN A 154 67.02 99.49 17.27
C ASN A 154 65.91 99.83 16.26
N SER A 155 65.98 100.98 15.61
CA SER A 155 65.06 101.35 14.53
C SER A 155 65.21 100.44 13.31
N ALA A 156 66.45 100.14 12.90
CA ALA A 156 66.74 99.20 11.82
C ALA A 156 66.29 97.76 12.16
N ALA A 157 66.55 97.31 13.39
CA ALA A 157 66.11 96.01 13.88
C ALA A 157 64.58 95.87 13.87
N SER A 158 63.86 96.90 14.33
CA SER A 158 62.38 96.93 14.24
C SER A 158 61.90 96.87 12.79
N LEU A 159 62.57 97.56 11.88
CA LEU A 159 62.17 97.58 10.47
C LEU A 159 62.37 96.20 9.82
N VAL A 160 63.51 95.54 10.05
CA VAL A 160 63.74 94.19 9.50
C VAL A 160 62.81 93.15 10.14
N GLU A 161 62.52 93.26 11.44
CA GLU A 161 61.57 92.38 12.12
C GLU A 161 60.15 92.55 11.59
N THR A 162 59.76 93.78 11.23
CA THR A 162 58.46 94.05 10.60
C THR A 162 58.39 93.46 9.19
N MET A 163 59.50 93.48 8.45
CA MET A 163 59.56 92.99 7.07
C MET A 163 59.69 91.45 6.97
N ALA A 164 60.43 90.82 7.88
CA ALA A 164 60.81 89.40 7.78
C ALA A 164 60.92 88.67 9.13
N GLY A 165 60.68 89.34 10.26
CA GLY A 165 60.91 88.79 11.60
C GLY A 165 59.89 87.75 12.05
N SER A 166 58.73 87.66 11.40
CA SER A 166 57.76 86.59 11.66
C SER A 166 56.94 86.31 10.40
N VAL A 167 56.98 85.06 9.96
CA VAL A 167 56.17 84.54 8.86
C VAL A 167 55.28 83.42 9.38
N ASP A 168 54.05 83.43 8.93
CA ASP A 168 53.02 82.46 9.28
C ASP A 168 52.27 82.08 8.01
N THR A 169 52.55 80.88 7.51
CA THR A 169 52.05 80.41 6.22
C THR A 169 51.38 79.07 6.37
N THR A 170 50.18 78.96 5.82
CA THR A 170 49.45 77.71 5.65
C THR A 170 49.77 77.12 4.28
N PHE A 171 49.91 75.80 4.22
CA PHE A 171 49.87 75.06 2.97
C PHE A 171 48.98 73.82 3.12
N MET A 172 48.26 73.50 2.05
CA MET A 172 47.44 72.30 2.00
C MET A 172 48.33 71.09 1.73
N VAL A 173 48.13 70.06 2.53
CA VAL A 173 48.55 68.70 2.23
C VAL A 173 47.39 68.01 1.50
N ILE A 174 47.67 66.91 0.83
CA ILE A 174 46.65 66.18 0.09
C ILE A 174 45.49 65.81 0.99
N ASP A 175 44.28 65.99 0.46
CA ASP A 175 43.06 65.58 1.14
C ASP A 175 42.86 64.06 1.00
N ILE A 176 43.41 63.34 1.98
CA ILE A 176 43.19 61.90 2.16
C ILE A 176 41.73 61.57 2.51
N GLY A 177 40.88 62.57 2.78
CA GLY A 177 39.46 62.39 3.08
C GLY A 177 38.70 61.71 1.95
N ASN A 178 39.01 62.07 0.70
CA ASN A 178 38.35 61.51 -0.50
C ASN A 178 38.47 59.97 -0.62
N MET A 179 39.49 59.38 0.01
CA MET A 179 39.69 57.91 0.04
C MET A 179 38.62 57.18 0.86
N PHE A 180 37.96 57.88 1.78
CA PHE A 180 36.97 57.33 2.70
C PHE A 180 35.54 57.76 2.34
N ASP A 181 35.33 58.57 1.30
CA ASP A 181 34.02 59.12 0.92
C ASP A 181 32.97 58.04 0.61
N GLN A 182 33.41 56.89 0.11
CA GLN A 182 32.53 55.75 -0.20
C GLN A 182 32.28 54.82 1.00
N ILE A 183 32.87 55.14 2.16
CA ILE A 183 32.82 54.30 3.36
C ILE A 183 31.84 54.93 4.36
N PRO A 184 30.60 54.42 4.48
CA PRO A 184 29.49 55.13 5.11
C PRO A 184 29.61 55.28 6.64
N PHE A 185 30.46 54.48 7.27
CA PHE A 185 30.70 54.49 8.72
C PHE A 185 31.88 55.37 9.15
N ILE A 186 32.60 55.99 8.21
CA ILE A 186 33.61 56.98 8.53
C ILE A 186 32.90 58.33 8.68
N ASP A 187 32.99 58.90 9.88
CA ASP A 187 32.40 60.21 10.18
C ASP A 187 33.35 61.35 9.80
N LYS A 188 34.64 61.18 10.11
CA LYS A 188 35.66 62.19 9.85
C LYS A 188 37.06 61.60 9.74
N VAL A 189 37.87 62.11 8.81
CA VAL A 189 39.31 61.84 8.75
C VAL A 189 40.08 62.94 9.49
N LEU A 190 40.95 62.56 10.43
CA LEU A 190 41.74 63.49 11.24
C LEU A 190 43.09 63.82 10.61
N GLY A 191 43.69 62.88 9.87
CA GLY A 191 44.98 63.08 9.19
C GLY A 191 45.68 61.76 8.88
N ALA A 192 46.85 61.84 8.26
CA ALA A 192 47.72 60.69 7.98
C ALA A 192 48.87 60.61 8.99
N VAL A 193 49.17 59.41 9.46
CA VAL A 193 50.36 59.11 10.27
C VAL A 193 51.53 58.85 9.33
N VAL A 194 52.60 59.62 9.50
CA VAL A 194 53.80 59.50 8.66
C VAL A 194 54.49 58.16 8.90
N GLY A 195 54.81 57.48 7.80
CA GLY A 195 55.40 56.16 7.77
C GLY A 195 56.87 56.14 7.34
N GLY A 196 57.38 54.93 7.12
CA GLY A 196 58.69 54.71 6.50
C GLY A 196 59.90 55.08 7.38
N SER A 197 61.01 55.49 6.74
CA SER A 197 62.29 55.72 7.44
C SER A 197 62.51 57.17 7.85
N ASP A 198 63.22 57.38 8.98
CA ASP A 198 63.58 58.72 9.48
C ASP A 198 64.38 59.55 8.46
N GLY A 199 65.15 58.92 7.56
CA GLY A 199 65.99 59.64 6.59
C GLY A 199 65.20 60.30 5.46
N ASP A 200 64.04 59.75 5.12
CA ASP A 200 63.19 60.25 4.05
C ASP A 200 62.03 61.12 4.56
N ASN A 201 61.79 61.10 5.87
CA ASN A 201 60.69 61.82 6.52
C ASN A 201 61.23 62.76 7.60
N THR A 202 61.65 63.97 7.22
CA THR A 202 62.31 64.93 8.14
C THR A 202 61.75 66.34 8.06
N PHE A 203 61.76 67.02 9.20
CA PHE A 203 61.68 68.47 9.29
C PHE A 203 63.05 69.01 9.70
N GLN A 204 63.63 69.84 8.86
CA GLN A 204 64.97 70.41 9.03
C GLN A 204 64.87 71.92 9.01
N SER A 205 65.58 72.60 9.91
CA SER A 205 65.78 74.03 9.81
C SER A 205 67.24 74.40 10.09
N THR A 206 67.72 75.43 9.42
CA THR A 206 69.03 76.01 9.64
C THR A 206 68.90 77.53 9.65
N VAL A 207 69.33 78.15 10.74
CA VAL A 207 69.43 79.61 10.83
C VAL A 207 70.89 80.00 10.89
N ILE A 208 71.31 80.92 10.02
CA ILE A 208 72.69 81.40 9.95
C ILE A 208 72.65 82.90 10.22
N ASN A 209 73.37 83.33 11.26
CA ASN A 209 73.71 84.73 11.43
C ASN A 209 75.09 84.92 10.76
N THR A 210 75.12 85.35 9.50
CA THR A 210 76.36 85.44 8.73
C THR A 210 77.31 86.42 9.41
N ASP A 211 76.82 87.63 9.70
CA ASP A 211 77.64 88.74 10.20
C ASP A 211 76.80 89.92 10.73
N VAL A 212 75.61 89.66 11.28
CA VAL A 212 74.82 90.69 11.96
C VAL A 212 75.55 91.11 13.24
N PRO A 213 75.87 92.41 13.44
CA PRO A 213 76.70 92.90 14.56
C PRO A 213 76.19 92.59 15.96
N VAL A 214 74.89 92.29 16.11
CA VAL A 214 74.28 91.86 17.36
C VAL A 214 73.74 90.44 17.20
N SER A 215 73.70 89.70 18.30
CA SER A 215 73.09 88.38 18.32
C SER A 215 71.61 88.42 17.97
N MET A 216 71.09 87.34 17.41
CA MET A 216 69.64 87.13 17.30
C MET A 216 69.12 86.69 18.68
N ALA A 217 68.24 87.49 19.29
CA ALA A 217 67.66 87.22 20.60
C ALA A 217 66.90 85.89 20.61
N SER A 218 66.12 85.61 19.57
CA SER A 218 65.40 84.35 19.41
C SER A 218 65.17 84.04 17.94
N THR A 219 65.17 82.76 17.58
CA THR A 219 64.80 82.28 16.23
C THR A 219 63.93 81.05 16.39
N TRP A 220 62.91 80.89 15.55
CA TRP A 220 62.00 79.75 15.64
C TRP A 220 61.57 79.27 14.25
N SER A 221 61.23 77.99 14.17
CA SER A 221 60.61 77.32 13.04
C SER A 221 59.73 76.18 13.57
N THR A 222 58.43 76.30 13.43
CA THR A 222 57.43 75.39 14.01
C THR A 222 56.42 75.02 12.94
N ILE A 223 56.17 73.73 12.78
CA ILE A 223 55.12 73.20 11.91
C ILE A 223 53.98 72.65 12.78
N LEU A 224 52.77 73.10 12.48
CA LEU A 224 51.54 72.78 13.21
C LEU A 224 50.55 72.05 12.29
N THR A 225 49.73 71.18 12.86
CA THR A 225 48.51 70.65 12.24
C THR A 225 47.32 70.98 13.12
N GLY A 226 46.37 71.80 12.63
CA GLY A 226 45.36 72.39 13.50
C GLY A 226 45.98 73.16 14.68
N SER A 227 45.66 72.74 15.91
CA SER A 227 46.26 73.26 17.15
C SER A 227 47.55 72.54 17.57
N ASP A 228 47.85 71.40 16.97
CA ASP A 228 48.87 70.48 17.47
C ASP A 228 50.24 70.78 16.87
N THR A 229 51.29 70.69 17.69
CA THR A 229 52.67 70.88 17.22
C THR A 229 53.23 69.59 16.66
N VAL A 230 53.51 69.60 15.36
CA VAL A 230 54.08 68.45 14.65
C VAL A 230 55.59 68.40 14.87
N ALA A 231 56.29 69.53 14.67
CA ALA A 231 57.70 69.72 15.02
C ALA A 231 58.01 71.20 15.32
N SER A 232 59.01 71.45 16.17
CA SER A 232 59.42 72.82 16.53
C SER A 232 60.93 72.89 16.78
N HIS A 233 61.58 73.86 16.15
CA HIS A 233 62.99 74.18 16.32
C HIS A 233 63.14 75.64 16.74
N ASP A 234 63.70 75.90 17.91
CA ASP A 234 63.97 77.24 18.40
C ASP A 234 65.36 77.34 19.05
N THR A 235 65.93 78.54 19.02
CA THR A 235 67.17 78.86 19.73
C THR A 235 67.19 80.34 20.14
N THR A 236 68.06 80.68 21.08
CA THR A 236 68.24 82.04 21.58
C THR A 236 69.71 82.44 21.49
N ASN A 237 69.96 83.74 21.41
CA ASN A 237 71.29 84.33 21.45
C ASN A 237 72.27 83.84 20.35
N LEU A 238 71.80 83.72 19.10
CA LEU A 238 72.63 83.29 17.97
C LEU A 238 73.62 84.39 17.55
N GLN A 239 74.90 84.20 17.88
CA GLN A 239 75.98 85.17 17.64
C GLN A 239 76.31 85.33 16.15
N ALA A 240 77.00 86.43 15.80
CA ALA A 240 77.55 86.64 14.46
C ALA A 240 78.50 85.48 14.07
N GLY A 241 78.41 85.01 12.83
CA GLY A 241 79.14 83.85 12.31
C GLY A 241 78.62 82.48 12.76
N ALA A 242 77.60 82.42 13.63
CA ALA A 242 77.07 81.16 14.15
C ALA A 242 75.95 80.58 13.26
N THR A 243 75.85 79.26 13.27
CA THR A 243 74.82 78.49 12.56
C THR A 243 74.08 77.59 13.55
N PHE A 244 72.75 77.50 13.40
CA PHE A 244 71.91 76.60 14.18
C PHE A 244 71.17 75.62 13.26
N PRO A 245 71.75 74.43 13.00
CA PRO A 245 71.07 73.36 12.27
C PRO A 245 70.29 72.45 13.24
N LYS A 246 69.06 72.10 12.88
CA LYS A 246 68.23 71.16 13.65
C LYS A 246 67.40 70.28 12.72
N THR A 247 67.28 69.00 13.08
CA THR A 247 66.47 68.01 12.37
C THR A 247 65.58 67.26 13.37
N THR A 248 64.33 67.04 13.00
CA THR A 248 63.34 66.22 13.72
C THR A 248 62.75 65.20 12.75
N SER A 249 62.60 63.94 13.18
CA SER A 249 61.90 62.92 12.39
C SER A 249 60.40 63.21 12.36
N MET A 250 59.80 63.01 11.20
CA MET A 250 58.37 63.12 11.00
C MET A 250 57.65 61.79 11.22
N VAL A 251 58.36 60.65 11.31
CA VAL A 251 57.76 59.31 11.46
C VAL A 251 56.89 59.25 12.72
N GLY A 252 55.70 58.66 12.59
CA GLY A 252 54.69 58.56 13.65
C GLY A 252 53.97 59.87 13.99
N LYS A 253 54.27 60.98 13.30
CA LYS A 253 53.52 62.24 13.47
C LYS A 253 52.25 62.22 12.64
N LEU A 254 51.17 62.75 13.20
CA LEU A 254 49.91 62.96 12.49
C LEU A 254 49.98 64.25 11.68
N LEU A 255 49.65 64.18 10.40
CA LEU A 255 49.52 65.31 9.49
C LEU A 255 48.05 65.43 9.06
N GLY A 256 47.38 66.48 9.50
CA GLY A 256 46.07 66.86 8.96
C GLY A 256 46.17 67.40 7.53
N SER A 257 45.00 67.68 6.94
CA SER A 257 44.87 68.22 5.58
C SER A 257 45.49 69.61 5.40
N GLU A 258 45.63 70.37 6.49
CA GLU A 258 46.28 71.68 6.50
C GLU A 258 47.46 71.67 7.47
N LEU A 259 48.62 72.14 6.98
CA LEU A 259 49.79 72.39 7.80
C LEU A 259 50.12 73.88 7.83
N ARG A 260 50.47 74.37 9.02
CA ARG A 260 50.81 75.77 9.26
C ARG A 260 52.25 75.90 9.73
N LEU A 261 53.10 76.48 8.88
CA LEU A 261 54.51 76.75 9.17
C LEU A 261 54.69 78.16 9.70
N LYS A 262 55.23 78.26 10.91
CA LYS A 262 55.60 79.52 11.58
C LYS A 262 57.11 79.59 11.71
N TYR A 263 57.74 80.64 11.21
CA TYR A 263 59.16 80.86 11.44
C TYR A 263 59.50 82.33 11.55
N GLY A 264 60.63 82.64 12.15
CA GLY A 264 61.02 84.03 12.35
C GLY A 264 62.20 84.19 13.26
N PHE A 265 62.49 85.45 13.56
CA PHE A 265 63.58 85.85 14.42
C PHE A 265 63.28 87.18 15.12
N LYS A 266 64.00 87.42 16.21
CA LYS A 266 64.12 88.72 16.87
C LYS A 266 65.59 89.05 17.05
N LEU A 267 65.97 90.30 16.82
CA LEU A 267 67.31 90.80 17.06
C LEU A 267 67.42 91.35 18.48
N THR A 268 68.61 91.19 19.07
CA THR A 268 68.89 91.79 20.38
C THR A 268 68.86 93.31 20.27
N ARG A 269 68.13 93.95 21.18
CA ARG A 269 68.10 95.41 21.32
C ARG A 269 69.25 95.87 22.21
N VAL A 270 69.83 97.01 21.88
CA VAL A 270 70.91 97.65 22.65
C VAL A 270 70.38 98.89 23.35
N ALA A 271 71.10 99.48 24.32
CA ALA A 271 70.65 100.75 24.89
C ALA A 271 70.76 101.87 23.84
N ASP A 272 69.86 102.85 23.86
CA ASP A 272 69.78 103.88 22.82
C ASP A 272 71.07 104.72 22.69
N THR A 273 71.84 104.85 23.77
CA THR A 273 73.13 105.55 23.82
C THR A 273 74.32 104.67 23.43
N ASP A 274 74.14 103.35 23.32
CA ASP A 274 75.22 102.43 22.98
C ASP A 274 75.65 102.64 21.52
N THR A 275 76.85 102.15 21.18
CA THR A 275 77.35 102.18 19.81
C THR A 275 77.48 100.75 19.29
N VAL A 276 76.76 100.43 18.22
CA VAL A 276 76.89 99.14 17.51
C VAL A 276 77.95 99.29 16.44
N THR A 277 78.95 98.40 16.46
CA THR A 277 80.08 98.43 15.53
C THR A 277 79.82 97.45 14.39
N ILE A 278 79.77 97.95 13.17
CA ILE A 278 79.67 97.17 11.93
C ILE A 278 81.09 96.94 11.41
N PRO A 279 81.61 95.69 11.41
CA PRO A 279 82.96 95.40 10.94
C PRO A 279 83.19 95.78 9.47
N ALA A 280 84.44 96.03 9.10
CA ALA A 280 84.83 96.20 7.70
C ALA A 280 84.52 94.93 6.88
N ASN A 281 84.00 95.13 5.67
CA ASN A 281 83.55 94.12 4.71
C ASN A 281 82.34 93.27 5.18
N ALA A 282 81.62 93.70 6.21
CA ALA A 282 80.37 93.05 6.61
C ALA A 282 79.22 93.38 5.63
N ASP A 283 78.52 92.35 5.19
CA ASP A 283 77.26 92.42 4.44
C ASP A 283 76.05 92.59 5.37
N VAL A 284 76.23 92.32 6.67
CA VAL A 284 75.20 92.40 7.73
C VAL A 284 73.96 91.62 7.30
N SER A 285 74.11 90.31 7.21
CA SER A 285 73.14 89.39 6.64
C SER A 285 72.89 88.19 7.54
N MET A 286 71.70 87.61 7.38
CA MET A 286 71.33 86.35 8.00
C MET A 286 70.48 85.53 7.02
N SER A 287 70.29 84.25 7.29
CA SER A 287 69.41 83.41 6.49
C SER A 287 68.65 82.40 7.34
N ILE A 288 67.46 82.06 6.88
CA ILE A 288 66.64 80.97 7.42
C ILE A 288 66.36 80.00 6.28
N SER A 289 66.77 78.75 6.45
CA SER A 289 66.46 77.64 5.56
C SER A 289 65.64 76.60 6.30
N ILE A 290 64.53 76.16 5.74
CA ILE A 290 63.64 75.14 6.29
C ILE A 290 63.38 74.13 5.18
N THR A 291 63.45 72.83 5.50
CA THR A 291 63.11 71.77 4.57
C THR A 291 62.25 70.74 5.29
N MET A 292 61.03 70.52 4.80
CA MET A 292 60.20 69.40 5.21
C MET A 292 60.14 68.40 4.06
N LYS A 293 60.44 67.14 4.34
CA LYS A 293 60.30 66.02 3.41
C LYS A 293 59.43 64.95 4.08
N VAL A 294 58.36 64.53 3.42
CA VAL A 294 57.54 63.38 3.80
C VAL A 294 57.27 62.59 2.54
N THR A 295 57.75 61.35 2.51
CA THR A 295 57.70 60.49 1.32
C THR A 295 56.69 59.36 1.44
N ASP A 296 56.30 59.01 2.67
CA ASP A 296 55.44 57.87 2.93
C ASP A 296 54.50 58.13 4.11
N VAL A 297 53.32 57.53 4.06
CA VAL A 297 52.30 57.55 5.12
C VAL A 297 51.74 56.14 5.29
N ASP A 298 51.81 55.61 6.51
CA ASP A 298 51.47 54.22 6.78
C ASP A 298 49.99 54.05 7.17
N GLU A 299 49.40 55.05 7.84
CA GLU A 299 48.06 54.95 8.42
C GLU A 299 47.26 56.25 8.23
N ALA A 300 45.93 56.15 8.18
CA ALA A 300 45.01 57.27 8.32
C ALA A 300 44.29 57.17 9.66
N ARG A 301 44.26 58.27 10.42
CA ARG A 301 43.48 58.35 11.65
C ARG A 301 42.07 58.84 11.34
N VAL A 302 41.06 58.05 11.70
CA VAL A 302 39.66 58.31 11.37
C VAL A 302 38.76 58.17 12.59
N ILE A 303 37.63 58.86 12.57
CA ILE A 303 36.51 58.70 13.51
C ILE A 303 35.47 57.82 12.84
N VAL A 304 35.19 56.68 13.47
CA VAL A 304 34.14 55.74 13.07
C VAL A 304 32.88 56.08 13.86
N LYS A 305 31.74 56.10 13.18
CA LYS A 305 30.41 56.18 13.80
C LYS A 305 29.71 54.83 13.76
N GLU A 306 28.62 54.72 14.50
CA GLU A 306 27.74 53.55 14.42
C GLU A 306 27.07 53.46 13.04
N TYR A 307 27.10 52.27 12.46
CA TYR A 307 26.55 51.95 11.15
C TYR A 307 26.21 50.47 11.09
N SER A 308 25.10 50.13 10.42
CA SER A 308 24.68 48.74 10.25
C SER A 308 25.41 48.07 9.09
N LEU A 309 26.18 47.04 9.43
CA LEU A 309 26.79 46.07 8.50
C LEU A 309 25.97 44.78 8.41
N ALA A 310 24.74 44.78 8.94
CA ALA A 310 23.87 43.60 8.88
C ALA A 310 23.49 43.31 7.42
N PRO A 311 23.89 42.16 6.85
CA PRO A 311 23.51 41.80 5.49
C PRO A 311 22.01 41.47 5.42
N GLU A 312 21.44 41.51 4.21
CA GLU A 312 20.09 40.99 4.00
C GLU A 312 20.05 39.49 4.35
N MET A 313 19.12 39.13 5.23
CA MET A 313 18.96 37.75 5.64
C MET A 313 18.17 36.97 4.60
N PRO A 314 18.65 35.78 4.20
CA PRO A 314 17.88 34.88 3.36
C PRO A 314 16.65 34.40 4.13
N SER A 315 15.51 34.27 3.44
CA SER A 315 14.32 33.74 4.09
C SER A 315 14.45 32.22 4.29
N PHE A 316 14.33 31.80 5.54
CA PHE A 316 14.31 30.38 5.89
C PHE A 316 12.87 29.86 5.83
N SER A 317 12.44 29.46 4.64
CA SER A 317 11.10 28.91 4.48
C SER A 317 11.00 27.51 5.06
N PHE A 318 9.90 27.26 5.79
CA PHE A 318 9.52 25.91 6.21
C PHE A 318 8.90 25.10 5.05
N SER A 319 8.68 25.72 3.89
CA SER A 319 7.94 25.12 2.76
C SER A 319 8.82 24.52 1.66
N THR A 320 10.14 24.49 1.81
CA THR A 320 11.05 23.99 0.78
C THR A 320 11.93 22.86 1.30
N SER A 321 11.87 21.73 0.58
CA SER A 321 12.59 20.46 0.76
C SER A 321 11.94 19.39 1.66
N GLN A 322 10.83 18.85 1.18
CA GLN A 322 10.79 17.40 1.03
C GLN A 322 10.58 17.12 -0.46
N GLU A 323 11.61 16.61 -1.15
CA GLU A 323 11.36 15.68 -2.23
C GLU A 323 10.62 14.50 -1.58
N SER A 324 9.29 14.55 -1.60
CA SER A 324 8.47 13.51 -1.00
C SER A 324 8.49 12.31 -1.93
N SER A 325 9.51 11.45 -1.76
CA SER A 325 9.43 10.08 -2.24
C SER A 325 8.20 9.34 -1.67
N ASP A 326 7.62 9.85 -0.56
CA ASP A 326 6.65 9.12 0.26
C ASP A 326 5.27 9.83 0.42
N GLY A 327 4.97 10.86 -0.38
CA GLY A 327 3.60 11.42 -0.47
C GLY A 327 3.06 12.19 0.74
N CYS A 328 3.82 12.38 1.83
CA CYS A 328 3.44 13.23 2.97
C CYS A 328 3.82 14.70 2.72
N GLN A 329 2.86 15.63 2.83
CA GLN A 329 3.04 17.07 2.64
C GLN A 329 2.71 17.86 3.92
N VAL A 330 3.63 18.71 4.36
CA VAL A 330 3.38 19.70 5.42
C VAL A 330 2.82 20.97 4.77
N LYS A 331 1.52 21.23 4.94
CA LYS A 331 0.84 22.45 4.44
C LYS A 331 1.17 23.68 5.29
N GLY A 332 1.46 23.49 6.58
CA GLY A 332 1.95 24.57 7.45
C GLY A 332 2.23 24.11 8.89
N VAL A 333 3.24 24.71 9.52
CA VAL A 333 3.60 24.47 10.93
C VAL A 333 3.11 25.64 11.78
N TYR A 334 2.37 25.39 12.84
CA TYR A 334 1.80 26.41 13.73
C TYR A 334 2.56 26.53 15.05
N GLY A 335 3.03 25.39 15.56
CA GLY A 335 3.87 25.35 16.75
C GLY A 335 4.20 23.93 17.16
N GLY A 336 4.99 23.78 18.22
CA GLY A 336 5.35 22.47 18.75
C GLY A 336 6.29 22.56 19.93
N GLU A 337 6.52 21.43 20.59
CA GLU A 337 7.50 21.25 21.65
C GLU A 337 8.65 20.39 21.13
N PHE A 338 9.89 20.80 21.38
CA PHE A 338 11.07 20.08 20.92
C PHE A 338 11.36 18.87 21.80
N GLU A 339 11.67 17.74 21.16
CA GLU A 339 12.12 16.54 21.85
C GLU A 339 13.42 16.77 22.62
N THR A 340 13.54 16.17 23.80
CA THR A 340 14.71 16.36 24.69
C THR A 340 15.78 15.29 24.44
N ASN A 341 17.05 15.62 24.71
CA ASN A 341 18.18 14.67 24.68
C ASN A 341 18.38 13.93 23.35
N ILE A 342 18.07 14.56 22.22
CA ILE A 342 18.24 13.96 20.89
C ILE A 342 19.54 14.42 20.22
N SER A 343 20.39 13.47 19.84
CA SER A 343 21.67 13.77 19.17
C SER A 343 21.47 14.13 17.70
N GLY A 344 22.08 15.24 17.26
CA GLY A 344 22.12 15.63 15.83
C GLY A 344 20.88 16.36 15.31
N SER A 345 19.94 16.70 16.19
CA SER A 345 18.74 17.49 15.93
C SER A 345 18.60 18.57 17.00
N ASN A 346 17.66 19.51 16.83
CA ASN A 346 17.29 20.50 17.84
C ASN A 346 18.45 21.40 18.30
N MET A 347 19.29 21.84 17.37
CA MET A 347 20.43 22.71 17.68
C MET A 347 20.53 23.84 16.67
N ILE A 348 20.76 25.05 17.17
CA ILE A 348 21.11 26.22 16.37
C ILE A 348 22.50 26.67 16.80
N ALA A 349 23.40 26.90 15.85
CA ALA A 349 24.76 27.35 16.15
C ALA A 349 25.16 28.53 15.27
N VAL A 350 26.01 29.39 15.82
CA VAL A 350 26.78 30.38 15.07
C VAL A 350 28.23 29.92 15.01
N LYS A 351 28.82 29.91 13.81
CA LYS A 351 30.17 29.39 13.55
C LYS A 351 31.04 30.43 12.87
N ASN A 352 32.31 30.48 13.23
CA ASN A 352 33.32 31.33 12.59
C ASN A 352 32.89 32.79 12.41
N VAL A 353 32.15 33.35 13.37
CA VAL A 353 31.73 34.75 13.32
C VAL A 353 32.97 35.62 13.48
N SER A 354 33.37 36.32 12.42
CA SER A 354 34.66 37.01 12.36
C SER A 354 34.54 38.43 11.81
N ASN A 355 35.45 39.28 12.30
CA ASN A 355 35.56 40.70 11.99
C ASN A 355 36.98 40.99 11.49
N SER A 356 37.13 41.45 10.25
CA SER A 356 38.40 41.92 9.71
C SER A 356 38.46 43.45 9.53
N PHE A 357 37.47 44.19 10.02
CA PHE A 357 37.50 45.65 10.03
C PHE A 357 38.52 46.16 11.07
N PRO A 358 39.08 47.37 10.88
CA PRO A 358 40.05 47.96 11.81
C PRO A 358 39.43 48.45 13.15
N PHE A 359 38.16 48.15 13.41
CA PHE A 359 37.39 48.55 14.58
C PHE A 359 36.45 47.43 15.05
N ASP A 360 35.91 47.56 16.25
CA ASP A 360 35.02 46.56 16.85
C ASP A 360 33.62 46.57 16.20
N ILE A 361 32.97 45.40 16.16
CA ILE A 361 31.59 45.21 15.72
C ILE A 361 30.76 44.62 16.87
N ASP A 362 29.57 45.16 17.12
CA ASP A 362 28.57 44.58 18.01
C ASP A 362 27.64 43.65 17.22
N PHE A 363 27.82 42.34 17.40
CA PHE A 363 27.06 41.29 16.71
C PHE A 363 25.92 40.78 17.59
N GLY A 364 24.75 40.61 16.98
CA GLY A 364 23.57 40.01 17.59
C GLY A 364 22.73 39.25 16.58
N LEU A 365 22.20 38.10 16.98
CA LEU A 365 21.30 37.30 16.16
C LEU A 365 20.21 36.70 17.03
N ASN A 366 18.95 36.91 16.68
CA ASN A 366 17.78 36.55 17.50
C ASN A 366 16.75 35.77 16.69
N PHE A 367 16.55 34.50 17.03
CA PHE A 367 15.56 33.62 16.42
C PHE A 367 14.24 33.66 17.19
N ARG A 368 13.29 34.46 16.72
CA ARG A 368 12.04 34.75 17.46
C ARG A 368 11.04 33.59 17.49
N ASN A 369 11.13 32.64 16.56
CA ASN A 369 10.26 31.46 16.57
C ASN A 369 10.63 30.42 17.63
N PHE A 370 11.87 30.46 18.14
CA PHE A 370 12.43 29.42 18.98
C PHE A 370 12.50 29.92 20.41
N ILE A 371 11.69 29.33 21.28
CA ILE A 371 11.55 29.70 22.69
C ILE A 371 12.23 28.62 23.52
N THR A 372 13.21 29.03 24.32
CA THR A 372 13.93 28.14 25.24
C THR A 372 13.05 27.72 26.42
N VAL A 373 13.49 26.73 27.21
CA VAL A 373 12.85 26.32 28.47
C VAL A 373 12.71 27.47 29.49
N ALA A 374 13.55 28.51 29.38
CA ALA A 374 13.50 29.71 30.21
C ALA A 374 12.46 30.73 29.73
N LEU A 375 11.67 30.40 28.70
CA LEU A 375 10.66 31.27 28.06
C LEU A 375 11.26 32.52 27.38
N ASP A 376 12.51 32.42 26.94
CA ASP A 376 13.23 33.47 26.19
C ASP A 376 13.55 33.00 24.77
N THR A 377 13.73 33.92 23.83
CA THR A 377 14.09 33.58 22.45
C THR A 377 15.55 33.12 22.36
N VAL A 378 15.85 32.28 21.38
CA VAL A 378 17.23 31.85 21.11
C VAL A 378 18.01 33.01 20.51
N LYS A 379 19.05 33.46 21.22
CA LYS A 379 19.86 34.63 20.84
C LYS A 379 21.35 34.40 21.02
N PHE A 380 22.13 34.95 20.10
CA PHE A 380 23.58 35.01 20.14
C PHE A 380 24.00 36.47 20.14
N ALA A 381 24.89 36.88 21.03
CA ALA A 381 25.34 38.27 21.11
C ALA A 381 26.81 38.33 21.55
N GLN A 382 27.64 39.05 20.80
CA GLN A 382 29.07 39.13 21.06
C GLN A 382 29.67 40.43 20.50
N LYS A 383 30.53 41.09 21.27
CA LYS A 383 31.39 42.16 20.75
C LYS A 383 32.60 41.54 20.05
N LEU A 384 32.73 41.74 18.74
CA LEU A 384 33.79 41.22 17.89
C LEU A 384 34.92 42.25 17.80
N THR A 385 36.03 41.99 18.51
CA THR A 385 37.16 42.92 18.56
C THR A 385 37.93 42.96 17.25
N LYS A 386 38.54 44.12 16.91
CA LYS A 386 39.47 44.22 15.78
C LYS A 386 40.60 43.17 15.90
N SER A 387 40.83 42.41 14.83
CA SER A 387 41.80 41.28 14.81
C SER A 387 41.56 40.20 15.88
N GLY A 388 40.33 40.06 16.38
CA GLY A 388 39.94 39.04 17.34
C GLY A 388 39.87 37.63 16.74
N SER A 389 39.90 36.61 17.61
CA SER A 389 39.59 35.23 17.17
C SER A 389 38.11 35.11 16.82
N PRO A 390 37.73 34.27 15.83
CA PRO A 390 36.33 34.05 15.50
C PRO A 390 35.51 33.56 16.68
N TYR A 391 34.28 34.08 16.81
CA TYR A 391 33.30 33.64 17.80
C TYR A 391 32.49 32.45 17.25
N SER A 392 32.19 31.49 18.11
CA SER A 392 31.31 30.37 17.81
C SER A 392 30.59 29.96 19.09
N ASP A 393 29.31 29.63 18.96
CA ASP A 393 28.43 29.31 20.07
C ASP A 393 27.23 28.51 19.56
N ASP A 394 26.57 27.78 20.43
CA ASP A 394 25.43 26.94 20.09
C ASP A 394 24.36 26.95 21.17
N ALA A 395 23.12 26.70 20.74
CA ALA A 395 21.94 26.66 21.59
C ALA A 395 21.19 25.35 21.34
N ASP A 396 20.99 24.58 22.42
CA ASP A 396 20.10 23.42 22.45
C ASP A 396 18.64 23.89 22.55
N LEU A 397 17.79 23.37 21.66
CA LEU A 397 16.37 23.65 21.61
C LEU A 397 15.54 22.66 22.44
N GLY A 398 16.13 21.57 22.94
CA GLY A 398 15.44 20.50 23.63
C GLY A 398 14.56 20.97 24.79
N GLY A 399 13.28 20.55 24.78
CA GLY A 399 12.27 20.96 25.76
C GLY A 399 11.75 22.39 25.59
N GLY A 400 12.28 23.15 24.63
CA GLY A 400 11.77 24.44 24.23
C GLY A 400 10.51 24.33 23.36
N GLN A 401 9.98 25.48 22.95
CA GLN A 401 8.81 25.60 22.10
C GLN A 401 9.12 26.28 20.77
N PHE A 402 8.39 25.88 19.74
CA PHE A 402 8.33 26.55 18.45
C PHE A 402 6.97 27.20 18.29
N GLN A 403 6.94 28.47 17.90
CA GLN A 403 5.70 29.18 17.61
C GLN A 403 5.89 30.32 16.64
N ASN A 404 4.78 30.79 16.07
CA ASN A 404 4.77 32.06 15.36
C ASN A 404 4.88 33.22 16.38
N PRO A 405 5.87 34.14 16.22
CA PRO A 405 6.09 35.22 17.19
C PRO A 405 5.04 36.33 17.13
N GLU A 406 4.23 36.41 16.06
CA GLU A 406 3.19 37.44 15.89
C GLU A 406 1.81 36.92 16.25
N ASP A 407 1.42 35.75 15.73
CA ASP A 407 0.14 35.10 16.04
C ASP A 407 0.30 33.57 16.06
N PRO A 408 0.15 32.92 17.24
CA PRO A 408 0.27 31.46 17.37
C PRO A 408 -0.77 30.67 16.57
N ASN A 409 -1.81 31.31 16.02
CA ASN A 409 -2.79 30.65 15.16
C ASN A 409 -2.46 30.70 13.67
N MET A 410 -1.41 31.41 13.27
CA MET A 410 -0.94 31.50 11.89
C MET A 410 0.25 30.58 11.65
N ALA A 411 0.24 29.87 10.52
CA ALA A 411 1.36 29.02 10.13
C ALA A 411 2.64 29.87 9.95
N VAL A 412 3.76 29.36 10.46
CA VAL A 412 5.08 29.94 10.25
C VAL A 412 5.51 29.63 8.82
N LYS A 413 5.50 30.65 7.96
CA LYS A 413 5.93 30.53 6.57
C LYS A 413 7.45 30.58 6.43
N GLU A 414 8.07 31.46 7.22
CA GLU A 414 9.51 31.74 7.24
C GLU A 414 9.98 31.95 8.68
N MET A 415 11.24 31.62 8.98
CA MET A 415 11.82 31.94 10.29
C MET A 415 11.99 33.45 10.46
N ALA A 416 11.45 34.00 11.54
CA ALA A 416 11.67 35.34 12.01
C ALA A 416 13.02 35.44 12.73
N VAL A 417 14.02 35.94 12.00
CA VAL A 417 15.38 36.14 12.50
C VAL A 417 15.72 37.63 12.45
N ASP A 418 16.08 38.21 13.59
CA ASP A 418 16.59 39.57 13.64
C ASP A 418 18.13 39.52 13.71
N VAL A 419 18.79 40.25 12.81
CA VAL A 419 20.27 40.33 12.75
C VAL A 419 20.72 41.75 13.04
N LYS A 420 21.78 41.83 13.85
CA LYS A 420 22.47 43.05 14.22
C LYS A 420 23.96 42.85 13.98
N ALA A 421 24.56 43.73 13.19
CA ALA A 421 26.00 43.86 13.08
C ALA A 421 26.29 45.36 12.99
N MET A 422 26.67 45.98 14.11
CA MET A 422 26.84 47.43 14.22
C MET A 422 28.30 47.78 14.45
N THR A 423 28.85 48.72 13.70
CA THR A 423 30.16 49.31 14.02
C THR A 423 30.10 50.02 15.37
N VAL A 424 31.17 49.91 16.16
CA VAL A 424 31.29 50.63 17.44
C VAL A 424 32.00 51.95 17.20
N ALA A 425 31.43 53.07 17.66
CA ALA A 425 32.03 54.38 17.49
C ALA A 425 33.37 54.49 18.25
N ASP A 426 34.44 54.84 17.53
CA ASP A 426 35.80 54.97 18.09
C ASP A 426 36.69 55.83 17.16
N THR A 427 37.83 56.29 17.67
CA THR A 427 38.90 56.87 16.86
C THR A 427 39.97 55.81 16.61
N VAL A 428 40.17 55.44 15.34
CA VAL A 428 41.05 54.34 14.96
C VAL A 428 42.07 54.74 13.91
N ASP A 429 43.23 54.09 13.95
CA ASP A 429 44.25 54.17 12.92
C ASP A 429 44.04 53.04 11.91
N VAL A 430 43.83 53.41 10.65
CA VAL A 430 43.55 52.51 9.53
C VAL A 430 44.80 52.43 8.66
N SER A 431 45.33 51.22 8.46
CA SER A 431 46.50 51.02 7.60
C SER A 431 46.18 51.37 6.14
N LEU A 432 47.13 52.02 5.47
CA LEU A 432 47.08 52.42 4.06
C LEU A 432 48.02 51.60 3.17
N SER A 433 48.83 50.70 3.75
CA SER A 433 49.79 49.87 3.02
C SER A 433 49.06 48.86 2.13
N GLY A 434 49.31 48.95 0.82
CA GLY A 434 48.48 48.41 -0.27
C GLY A 434 48.47 46.90 -0.50
N ASP A 435 48.28 46.09 0.53
CA ASP A 435 47.67 44.77 0.29
C ASP A 435 46.17 45.03 0.12
N SER A 436 45.58 44.60 -0.99
CA SER A 436 44.16 44.83 -1.29
C SER A 436 43.27 43.99 -0.36
N GLU A 437 43.23 44.37 0.91
CA GLU A 437 42.40 43.74 1.92
C GLU A 437 40.97 44.21 1.73
N THR A 438 40.05 43.27 1.63
CA THR A 438 38.62 43.58 1.74
C THR A 438 38.27 43.45 3.21
N TRP A 439 37.79 44.54 3.82
CA TRP A 439 37.23 44.45 5.16
C TRP A 439 35.93 43.67 5.10
N LYS A 440 35.84 42.60 5.87
CA LYS A 440 34.72 41.68 5.84
C LYS A 440 34.21 41.37 7.25
N PHE A 441 32.90 41.27 7.32
CA PHE A 441 32.18 40.62 8.41
C PHE A 441 31.67 39.29 7.86
N THR A 442 31.85 38.21 8.62
CA THR A 442 31.29 36.90 8.26
C THR A 442 30.65 36.26 9.47
N ALA A 443 29.52 35.58 9.29
CA ALA A 443 28.87 34.78 10.32
C ALA A 443 28.33 33.50 9.69
N GLY A 444 28.83 32.34 10.13
CA GLY A 444 28.26 31.05 9.82
C GLY A 444 27.03 30.80 10.70
N ILE A 445 25.94 30.32 10.12
CA ILE A 445 24.70 29.94 10.82
C ILE A 445 24.42 28.49 10.46
N GLU A 446 24.28 27.65 11.49
CA GLU A 446 23.90 26.25 11.35
C GLU A 446 22.58 26.00 12.11
N ILE A 447 21.61 25.38 11.44
CA ILE A 447 20.38 24.88 12.06
C ILE A 447 20.28 23.41 11.72
N LYS A 448 20.32 22.57 12.76
CA LYS A 448 20.14 21.12 12.63
C LYS A 448 18.66 20.75 12.45
N PRO A 449 18.36 19.52 12.00
CA PRO A 449 16.98 19.03 11.88
C PRO A 449 16.17 19.25 13.15
N LEU A 450 14.90 19.63 13.00
CA LEU A 450 14.02 19.85 14.13
C LEU A 450 13.22 18.57 14.41
N GLN A 451 13.29 18.07 15.63
CA GLN A 451 12.51 16.94 16.12
C GLN A 451 11.57 17.41 17.23
N PHE A 452 10.28 17.17 17.04
CA PHE A 452 9.25 17.54 17.99
C PHE A 452 8.80 16.34 18.84
N SER A 453 8.43 16.58 20.10
CA SER A 453 7.68 15.63 20.94
C SER A 453 6.17 15.79 20.73
N SER A 454 5.73 16.99 20.37
CA SER A 454 4.38 17.32 19.90
C SER A 454 4.44 18.43 18.85
N LEU A 455 3.65 18.30 17.78
CA LEU A 455 3.65 19.22 16.64
C LEU A 455 2.21 19.59 16.26
N ASP A 456 1.88 20.89 16.24
CA ASP A 456 0.64 21.42 15.64
C ASP A 456 0.94 21.82 14.19
N ALA A 457 0.42 21.03 13.26
CA ALA A 457 0.65 21.20 11.83
C ALA A 457 -0.61 20.89 11.01
N ASP A 458 -0.69 21.49 9.84
CA ASP A 458 -1.60 21.11 8.77
C ASP A 458 -0.88 20.16 7.82
N LEU A 459 -1.40 18.94 7.70
CA LEU A 459 -0.74 17.83 7.02
C LEU A 459 -1.65 17.18 5.98
N ASP A 460 -1.02 16.64 4.96
CA ASP A 460 -1.61 15.77 3.95
C ASP A 460 -0.72 14.56 3.77
N CYS A 461 -0.97 13.51 4.55
CA CYS A 461 -0.05 12.38 4.65
C CYS A 461 -0.78 11.03 4.59
N PRO A 462 -0.32 10.09 3.74
CA PRO A 462 -0.82 8.73 3.77
C PRO A 462 -0.33 8.03 5.03
N PHE A 463 -1.21 7.27 5.67
CA PHE A 463 -0.80 6.21 6.59
C PHE A 463 -0.37 4.97 5.80
N PRO A 464 0.48 4.10 6.38
CA PRO A 464 0.78 2.80 5.80
C PRO A 464 -0.51 2.03 5.49
N SER A 465 -0.60 1.44 4.30
CA SER A 465 -1.70 0.55 3.93
C SER A 465 -1.53 -0.79 4.62
N GLN A 466 -2.62 -1.34 5.15
CA GLN A 466 -2.64 -2.65 5.79
C GLN A 466 -3.64 -3.55 5.07
N ALA A 467 -3.27 -4.81 4.88
CA ALA A 467 -4.15 -5.85 4.35
C ALA A 467 -4.31 -6.94 5.41
N GLN A 468 -5.55 -7.34 5.70
CA GLN A 468 -5.84 -8.46 6.60
C GLN A 468 -6.79 -9.44 5.96
N GLU A 469 -6.57 -10.72 6.21
CA GLU A 469 -7.47 -11.79 5.77
C GLU A 469 -8.39 -12.18 6.94
N ILE A 470 -9.69 -12.11 6.74
CA ILE A 470 -10.69 -12.65 7.66
C ILE A 470 -10.71 -14.17 7.46
N SER A 471 -10.13 -14.88 8.43
CA SER A 471 -10.07 -16.34 8.43
C SER A 471 -11.42 -16.97 8.80
N ASP A 472 -11.58 -18.27 8.51
CA ASP A 472 -12.69 -19.12 8.94
C ASP A 472 -14.09 -18.73 8.45
N ILE A 473 -14.19 -18.10 7.28
CA ILE A 473 -15.48 -17.89 6.62
C ILE A 473 -16.06 -19.25 6.22
N PRO A 474 -17.30 -19.56 6.62
CA PRO A 474 -17.85 -20.88 6.44
C PRO A 474 -18.13 -21.14 4.97
N GLN A 475 -17.40 -22.11 4.44
CA GLN A 475 -17.61 -22.65 3.11
C GLN A 475 -18.71 -23.71 3.15
N GLY A 476 -19.52 -23.78 2.10
CA GLY A 476 -20.60 -24.77 1.99
C GLY A 476 -22.01 -24.18 1.88
N PHE A 477 -22.12 -22.85 1.85
CA PHE A 477 -23.38 -22.14 1.59
C PHE A 477 -23.61 -21.82 0.10
N THR A 478 -22.96 -22.55 -0.81
CA THR A 478 -23.17 -22.37 -2.25
C THR A 478 -24.64 -22.56 -2.61
N GLY A 479 -25.25 -21.53 -3.20
CA GLY A 479 -26.70 -21.53 -3.50
C GLY A 479 -27.56 -20.99 -2.34
N MET A 480 -26.96 -20.45 -1.28
CA MET A 480 -27.64 -19.77 -0.18
C MET A 480 -27.17 -18.30 -0.11
N SER A 481 -28.09 -17.38 0.11
CA SER A 481 -27.77 -15.97 0.37
C SER A 481 -28.46 -15.50 1.66
N PHE A 482 -27.78 -14.75 2.50
CA PHE A 482 -28.38 -14.19 3.71
C PHE A 482 -29.41 -13.11 3.37
N GLY A 483 -30.47 -13.02 4.18
CA GLY A 483 -31.45 -11.95 4.11
C GLY A 483 -30.89 -10.63 4.62
N GLU A 484 -30.03 -10.69 5.65
CA GLU A 484 -29.35 -9.55 6.23
C GLU A 484 -27.98 -9.96 6.78
N VAL A 485 -27.02 -9.04 6.76
CA VAL A 485 -25.68 -9.23 7.29
C VAL A 485 -25.22 -7.92 7.92
N PHE A 486 -24.75 -7.96 9.16
CA PHE A 486 -24.18 -6.80 9.83
C PHE A 486 -22.67 -6.98 9.96
N LEU A 487 -21.88 -6.12 9.30
CA LEU A 487 -20.43 -6.05 9.53
C LEU A 487 -20.11 -4.72 10.21
N ARG A 488 -19.67 -4.80 11.47
CA ARG A 488 -19.35 -3.64 12.29
C ARG A 488 -17.86 -3.51 12.48
N PHE A 489 -17.28 -2.39 12.10
CA PHE A 489 -15.93 -1.97 12.49
C PHE A 489 -16.03 -0.96 13.63
N THR A 490 -15.33 -1.23 14.75
CA THR A 490 -15.14 -0.24 15.82
C THR A 490 -13.69 0.21 15.82
N MET A 491 -13.45 1.44 15.38
CA MET A 491 -12.13 2.05 15.34
C MET A 491 -11.91 2.92 16.56
N TYR A 492 -10.69 2.86 17.10
CA TYR A 492 -10.20 3.69 18.19
C TYR A 492 -9.06 4.55 17.68
N ASN A 493 -9.09 5.83 18.02
CA ASN A 493 -8.11 6.80 17.55
C ASN A 493 -7.59 7.67 18.70
N GLU A 494 -6.28 7.65 18.93
CA GLU A 494 -5.60 8.54 19.88
C GLU A 494 -4.97 9.77 19.20
N ILE A 495 -4.98 9.81 17.87
CA ILE A 495 -4.30 10.83 17.07
C ILE A 495 -5.25 12.03 16.89
N ARG A 496 -4.79 13.23 17.28
CA ARG A 496 -5.61 14.46 17.27
C ARG A 496 -5.59 15.20 15.93
N LEU A 497 -5.43 14.44 14.86
CA LEU A 497 -5.52 14.88 13.47
C LEU A 497 -6.81 14.39 12.81
N PRO A 498 -7.31 15.11 11.78
CA PRO A 498 -8.42 14.61 10.98
C PRO A 498 -7.98 13.41 10.15
N LEU A 499 -8.58 12.25 10.40
CA LEU A 499 -8.29 11.01 9.68
C LEU A 499 -9.46 10.62 8.78
N LYS A 500 -9.15 10.26 7.54
CA LYS A 500 -10.07 9.60 6.61
C LYS A 500 -9.64 8.15 6.46
N LEU A 501 -10.57 7.22 6.62
CA LEU A 501 -10.34 5.80 6.45
C LEU A 501 -11.04 5.33 5.17
N ASN A 502 -10.31 4.63 4.32
CA ASN A 502 -10.85 3.92 3.16
C ASN A 502 -10.57 2.43 3.36
N LEU A 503 -11.64 1.64 3.42
CA LEU A 503 -11.61 0.18 3.55
C LEU A 503 -12.11 -0.45 2.25
N ASN A 504 -11.30 -1.30 1.63
CA ASN A 504 -11.73 -2.16 0.53
C ASN A 504 -11.96 -3.57 1.08
N LEU A 505 -13.20 -4.02 1.05
CA LEU A 505 -13.61 -5.37 1.44
C LEU A 505 -13.63 -6.23 0.18
N ILE A 506 -12.71 -7.18 0.06
CA ILE A 506 -12.48 -7.96 -1.16
C ILE A 506 -12.79 -9.43 -0.87
N GLY A 507 -13.82 -9.98 -1.50
CA GLY A 507 -14.11 -11.41 -1.48
C GLY A 507 -13.58 -12.09 -2.74
N ILE A 508 -12.87 -13.21 -2.60
CA ILE A 508 -12.31 -14.01 -3.69
C ILE A 508 -12.96 -15.40 -3.69
N SER A 509 -13.54 -15.84 -4.81
CA SER A 509 -14.23 -17.13 -4.92
C SER A 509 -13.25 -18.30 -5.11
N SER A 510 -13.73 -19.53 -4.96
CA SER A 510 -12.94 -20.74 -5.23
C SER A 510 -12.51 -20.90 -6.69
N MET A 511 -13.15 -20.18 -7.61
CA MET A 511 -12.78 -20.13 -9.04
C MET A 511 -11.82 -18.97 -9.37
N GLY A 512 -11.51 -18.11 -8.40
CA GLY A 512 -10.60 -16.97 -8.54
C GLY A 512 -11.27 -15.66 -8.96
N ASP A 513 -12.59 -15.60 -9.03
CA ASP A 513 -13.32 -14.35 -9.27
C ASP A 513 -13.26 -13.46 -8.01
N SER A 514 -13.21 -12.14 -8.17
CA SER A 514 -13.16 -11.19 -7.04
C SER A 514 -14.34 -10.22 -7.03
N MET A 515 -14.83 -9.87 -5.84
CA MET A 515 -15.79 -8.79 -5.64
C MET A 515 -15.32 -7.84 -4.55
N THR A 516 -15.51 -6.54 -4.75
CA THR A 516 -15.02 -5.50 -3.83
C THR A 516 -16.14 -4.56 -3.41
N ILE A 517 -16.20 -4.25 -2.11
CA ILE A 517 -17.01 -3.18 -1.53
C ILE A 517 -16.06 -2.12 -0.98
N VAL A 518 -16.28 -0.87 -1.36
CA VAL A 518 -15.47 0.27 -0.90
C VAL A 518 -16.23 1.02 0.18
N LEU A 519 -15.57 1.26 1.32
CA LEU A 519 -16.10 2.05 2.42
C LEU A 519 -15.15 3.21 2.71
N ASN A 520 -15.62 4.44 2.47
CA ASN A 520 -14.88 5.65 2.78
C ASN A 520 -15.59 6.38 3.92
N SER A 521 -14.91 6.58 5.04
CA SER A 521 -15.48 7.18 6.23
C SER A 521 -14.48 8.09 6.94
N LYS A 522 -14.99 9.07 7.70
CA LYS A 522 -14.16 9.84 8.62
C LYS A 522 -13.97 9.06 9.92
N ILE A 523 -12.81 9.21 10.54
CA ILE A 523 -12.55 8.72 11.90
C ILE A 523 -12.53 9.91 12.84
N GLU A 524 -13.29 9.79 13.93
CA GLU A 524 -13.34 10.83 14.95
C GLU A 524 -11.98 10.98 15.66
N LYS A 525 -11.68 12.19 16.12
CA LYS A 525 -10.44 12.50 16.83
C LYS A 525 -10.71 12.85 18.30
N PRO A 526 -9.79 12.49 19.22
CA PRO A 526 -9.96 12.82 20.62
C PRO A 526 -9.78 14.32 20.84
N THR A 527 -10.40 14.83 21.91
CA THR A 527 -10.30 16.25 22.29
C THR A 527 -9.10 16.54 23.20
N THR A 528 -8.58 15.53 23.90
CA THR A 528 -7.47 15.64 24.85
C THR A 528 -6.38 14.61 24.55
N THR A 529 -5.17 14.79 25.10
CA THR A 529 -4.03 13.86 24.93
C THR A 529 -4.22 12.52 25.62
N THR A 530 -5.13 12.43 26.60
CA THR A 530 -5.31 11.23 27.45
C THR A 530 -6.49 10.37 27.03
N ASP A 531 -7.39 10.90 26.21
CA ASP A 531 -8.60 10.22 25.75
C ASP A 531 -8.37 9.56 24.38
N SER A 532 -9.25 8.63 24.02
CA SER A 532 -9.30 8.01 22.68
C SER A 532 -10.68 8.26 22.10
N ALA A 533 -10.77 8.66 20.84
CA ALA A 533 -12.05 8.72 20.15
C ALA A 533 -12.45 7.32 19.66
N LYS A 534 -13.75 7.12 19.46
CA LYS A 534 -14.32 5.88 18.93
C LYS A 534 -15.18 6.17 17.71
N THR A 535 -15.04 5.37 16.68
CA THR A 535 -15.88 5.42 15.47
C THR A 535 -16.45 4.04 15.20
N VAL A 536 -17.77 3.92 15.07
CA VAL A 536 -18.46 2.68 14.74
C VAL A 536 -19.00 2.79 13.31
N MET A 537 -18.58 1.90 12.44
CA MET A 537 -19.06 1.78 11.06
C MET A 537 -19.76 0.44 10.90
N GLU A 538 -21.07 0.45 10.65
CA GLU A 538 -21.89 -0.75 10.51
C GLU A 538 -22.44 -0.85 9.09
N LEU A 539 -21.97 -1.85 8.33
CA LEU A 539 -22.45 -2.18 7.00
C LEU A 539 -23.65 -3.12 7.10
N SER A 540 -24.65 -2.93 6.25
CA SER A 540 -25.84 -3.78 6.12
C SER A 540 -26.38 -3.82 4.69
N SER A 541 -27.54 -4.46 4.48
CA SER A 541 -28.26 -4.53 3.20
C SER A 541 -28.65 -3.17 2.61
N ILE A 542 -28.70 -2.09 3.41
CA ILE A 542 -29.13 -0.75 2.98
C ILE A 542 -27.98 0.27 2.83
N GLY A 543 -26.76 -0.08 3.27
CA GLY A 543 -25.61 0.83 3.22
C GLY A 543 -24.73 0.75 4.46
N THR A 544 -24.00 1.83 4.77
CA THR A 544 -23.13 1.91 5.95
C THR A 544 -23.56 3.03 6.89
N LYS A 545 -23.90 2.68 8.13
CA LYS A 545 -24.16 3.64 9.19
C LYS A 545 -22.87 3.96 9.95
N VAL A 546 -22.54 5.23 10.08
CA VAL A 546 -21.37 5.72 10.79
C VAL A 546 -21.79 6.48 12.04
N GLN A 547 -21.14 6.19 13.17
CA GLN A 547 -21.35 6.85 14.45
C GLN A 547 -20.00 7.30 15.00
N LEU A 548 -19.90 8.59 15.32
CA LEU A 548 -18.68 9.25 15.78
C LEU A 548 -18.82 9.62 17.26
N PHE A 549 -17.83 9.24 18.06
CA PHE A 549 -17.77 9.49 19.51
C PHE A 549 -16.44 10.14 19.86
N LYS A 550 -16.46 11.30 20.52
CA LYS A 550 -15.24 11.99 20.94
C LYS A 550 -14.47 11.26 22.03
N SER A 551 -15.15 10.43 22.83
CA SER A 551 -14.53 9.52 23.80
C SER A 551 -14.96 8.07 23.58
N ALA A 552 -14.03 7.14 23.81
CA ALA A 552 -14.24 5.70 23.67
C ALA A 552 -15.25 5.17 24.68
N THR A 553 -15.36 5.80 25.85
CA THR A 553 -16.30 5.41 26.91
C THR A 553 -17.73 5.89 26.69
N ASP A 554 -17.97 6.79 25.72
CA ASP A 554 -19.30 7.34 25.47
C ASP A 554 -20.24 6.27 24.89
N THR A 555 -21.49 6.29 25.34
CA THR A 555 -22.55 5.39 24.85
C THR A 555 -23.49 6.05 23.85
N ILE A 556 -23.41 7.38 23.71
CA ILE A 556 -24.23 8.19 22.78
C ILE A 556 -23.27 8.86 21.79
N PRO A 557 -23.52 8.74 20.47
CA PRO A 557 -22.66 9.36 19.47
C PRO A 557 -22.83 10.88 19.44
N ASP A 558 -21.72 11.61 19.24
CA ASP A 558 -21.72 13.05 18.97
C ASP A 558 -22.36 13.37 17.62
N SER A 559 -22.12 12.52 16.63
CA SER A 559 -22.72 12.66 15.30
C SER A 559 -22.90 11.30 14.63
N THR A 560 -23.85 11.23 13.71
CA THR A 560 -24.14 10.03 12.93
C THR A 560 -24.56 10.41 11.52
N TYR A 561 -24.18 9.60 10.55
CA TYR A 561 -24.62 9.72 9.17
C TYR A 561 -24.68 8.33 8.52
N THR A 562 -25.45 8.18 7.46
CA THR A 562 -25.57 6.95 6.69
C THR A 562 -25.08 7.19 5.27
N ILE A 563 -24.24 6.27 4.78
CA ILE A 563 -23.86 6.15 3.38
C ILE A 563 -24.82 5.11 2.79
N GLU A 564 -25.90 5.56 2.17
CA GLU A 564 -26.89 4.67 1.54
C GLU A 564 -26.25 3.89 0.39
N ALA A 565 -26.63 2.62 0.21
CA ALA A 565 -26.23 1.84 -0.95
C ALA A 565 -26.93 2.40 -2.20
N GLY A 566 -26.17 2.73 -3.24
CA GLY A 566 -26.72 3.17 -4.52
C GLY A 566 -27.56 2.09 -5.22
N VAL A 567 -28.45 2.51 -6.11
CA VAL A 567 -29.29 1.55 -6.86
C VAL A 567 -28.40 0.65 -7.73
N GLY A 568 -28.38 -0.65 -7.42
CA GLY A 568 -27.57 -1.64 -8.12
C GLY A 568 -26.12 -1.76 -7.62
N GLU A 569 -25.75 -1.01 -6.58
CA GLU A 569 -24.45 -1.18 -5.91
C GLU A 569 -24.45 -2.45 -5.04
N LYS A 570 -23.25 -3.02 -4.86
CA LYS A 570 -23.05 -4.24 -4.07
C LYS A 570 -22.95 -3.91 -2.59
N THR A 571 -23.58 -4.73 -1.76
CA THR A 571 -23.64 -4.60 -0.30
C THR A 571 -22.91 -5.75 0.37
N ILE A 572 -22.71 -5.66 1.69
CA ILE A 572 -22.07 -6.75 2.47
C ILE A 572 -22.83 -8.08 2.31
N VAL A 573 -24.15 -8.04 2.10
CA VAL A 573 -24.98 -9.21 1.81
C VAL A 573 -24.56 -9.87 0.50
N ASP A 574 -24.30 -9.09 -0.55
CA ASP A 574 -23.79 -9.61 -1.82
C ASP A 574 -22.41 -10.25 -1.64
N LEU A 575 -21.51 -9.61 -0.86
CA LEU A 575 -20.15 -10.12 -0.64
C LEU A 575 -20.13 -11.46 0.09
N LEU A 576 -21.00 -11.68 1.06
CA LEU A 576 -21.14 -13.02 1.64
C LEU A 576 -21.87 -14.00 0.71
N ALA A 577 -22.87 -13.54 -0.06
CA ALA A 577 -23.57 -14.39 -1.04
C ALA A 577 -22.67 -14.85 -2.20
N PHE A 578 -21.57 -14.12 -2.46
CA PHE A 578 -20.51 -14.53 -3.38
C PHE A 578 -19.75 -15.78 -2.90
N ASN A 579 -19.96 -16.20 -1.64
CA ASN A 579 -19.31 -17.34 -1.00
C ASN A 579 -17.78 -17.29 -1.16
N PRO A 580 -17.14 -16.20 -0.68
CA PRO A 580 -15.72 -16.02 -0.82
C PRO A 580 -14.97 -17.13 -0.09
N LYS A 581 -13.99 -17.71 -0.78
CA LYS A 581 -12.99 -18.58 -0.18
C LYS A 581 -12.06 -17.77 0.72
N ASP A 582 -11.64 -16.59 0.24
CA ASP A 582 -10.75 -15.66 0.93
C ASP A 582 -11.47 -14.30 1.04
N PHE A 583 -11.49 -13.66 2.21
CA PHE A 583 -12.05 -12.31 2.42
C PHE A 583 -10.96 -11.41 3.00
N ILE A 584 -10.52 -10.45 2.20
CA ILE A 584 -9.46 -9.50 2.54
C ILE A 584 -10.09 -8.14 2.88
N VAL A 585 -9.59 -7.53 3.95
CA VAL A 585 -9.87 -6.14 4.33
C VAL A 585 -8.59 -5.33 4.10
N ASP A 586 -8.59 -4.53 3.04
CA ASP A 586 -7.52 -3.59 2.74
C ASP A 586 -7.87 -2.23 3.33
N ALA A 587 -7.16 -1.85 4.39
CA ALA A 587 -7.34 -0.59 5.08
C ALA A 587 -6.27 0.43 4.66
N THR A 588 -6.72 1.61 4.28
CA THR A 588 -5.86 2.77 4.06
C THR A 588 -6.40 3.96 4.84
N ALA A 589 -5.54 4.69 5.54
CA ALA A 589 -5.91 5.93 6.21
C ALA A 589 -5.12 7.10 5.63
N THR A 590 -5.71 8.29 5.64
CA THR A 590 -5.02 9.52 5.26
C THR A 590 -5.29 10.62 6.28
N ILE A 591 -4.24 11.38 6.60
CA ILE A 591 -4.32 12.62 7.35
C ILE A 591 -4.63 13.72 6.35
N ASP A 592 -5.68 14.50 6.60
CA ASP A 592 -5.98 15.68 5.78
C ASP A 592 -6.56 16.81 6.65
N GLY A 593 -5.68 17.71 7.06
CA GLY A 593 -6.02 18.94 7.77
C GLY A 593 -5.17 19.19 9.02
N ARG A 594 -5.48 20.31 9.69
CA ARG A 594 -4.78 20.78 10.88
C ARG A 594 -5.13 19.98 12.15
N GLY A 595 -4.11 19.69 12.94
CA GLY A 595 -4.26 19.17 14.30
C GLY A 595 -2.90 18.94 14.96
N SER A 596 -2.94 18.34 16.14
CA SER A 596 -1.74 18.03 16.92
C SER A 596 -1.34 16.57 16.73
N ILE A 597 -0.06 16.35 16.44
CA ILE A 597 0.59 15.04 16.50
C ILE A 597 1.31 14.93 17.83
N ASP A 598 1.13 13.80 18.50
CA ASP A 598 1.84 13.46 19.71
C ASP A 598 2.56 12.12 19.52
N VAL A 599 3.73 11.96 20.14
CA VAL A 599 4.47 10.69 20.13
C VAL A 599 3.62 9.54 20.70
N ASN A 600 3.82 8.33 20.14
CA ASN A 600 3.23 7.08 20.61
C ASN A 600 1.69 7.01 20.57
N LYS A 601 1.02 7.86 19.77
CA LYS A 601 -0.43 7.76 19.55
C LYS A 601 -0.74 6.83 18.38
N SER A 602 -1.79 6.02 18.56
CA SER A 602 -2.14 4.96 17.61
C SER A 602 -3.58 5.04 17.12
N ILE A 603 -3.82 4.38 15.99
CA ILE A 603 -5.14 3.97 15.51
C ILE A 603 -5.22 2.44 15.50
N TRP A 604 -6.33 1.88 15.94
CA TRP A 604 -6.59 0.44 15.90
C TRP A 604 -8.10 0.19 15.86
N GLY A 605 -8.52 -1.06 15.83
CA GLY A 605 -9.94 -1.36 15.90
C GLY A 605 -10.24 -2.84 16.10
N ASN A 606 -11.52 -3.16 16.07
CA ASN A 606 -12.01 -4.51 15.95
C ASN A 606 -13.10 -4.56 14.89
N TYR A 607 -13.38 -5.76 14.40
CA TYR A 607 -14.53 -6.00 13.56
C TYR A 607 -15.38 -7.12 14.14
N GLN A 608 -16.68 -7.04 13.87
CA GLN A 608 -17.65 -8.07 14.21
C GLN A 608 -18.61 -8.24 13.05
N LEU A 609 -18.69 -9.45 12.51
CA LEU A 609 -19.68 -9.86 11.53
C LEU A 609 -20.76 -10.67 12.22
N VAL A 610 -22.03 -10.29 12.02
CA VAL A 610 -23.20 -11.04 12.49
C VAL A 610 -24.15 -11.21 11.31
N ALA A 611 -24.33 -12.45 10.85
CA ALA A 611 -25.33 -12.80 9.85
C ALA A 611 -26.40 -13.68 10.52
N PRO A 612 -27.61 -13.15 10.79
CA PRO A 612 -28.73 -13.99 11.19
C PRO A 612 -28.93 -15.12 10.18
N PHE A 613 -29.28 -16.32 10.64
CA PHE A 613 -29.52 -17.50 9.78
C PHE A 613 -30.89 -17.44 9.09
N GLN A 614 -31.16 -16.26 8.55
CA GLN A 614 -32.27 -15.89 7.71
C GLN A 614 -31.74 -15.89 6.28
N VAL A 615 -32.22 -16.80 5.45
CA VAL A 615 -31.57 -17.16 4.19
C VAL A 615 -32.58 -17.32 3.06
N ARG A 616 -32.12 -17.02 1.84
CA ARG A 616 -32.74 -17.46 0.59
C ARG A 616 -31.95 -18.64 0.07
N ILE A 617 -32.64 -19.69 -0.34
CA ILE A 617 -32.01 -20.94 -0.76
C ILE A 617 -32.42 -21.25 -2.19
N ALA A 618 -31.44 -21.44 -3.07
CA ALA A 618 -31.65 -21.99 -4.40
C ALA A 618 -31.92 -23.50 -4.33
N PRO A 619 -32.65 -24.08 -5.30
CA PRO A 619 -32.87 -25.52 -5.34
C PRO A 619 -31.55 -26.29 -5.35
N MET A 620 -31.42 -27.29 -4.49
CA MET A 620 -30.19 -28.06 -4.32
C MET A 620 -30.48 -29.56 -4.26
N THR A 621 -29.55 -30.37 -4.76
CA THR A 621 -29.68 -31.83 -4.78
C THR A 621 -28.38 -32.46 -4.29
N PHE A 622 -28.49 -33.51 -3.47
CA PHE A 622 -27.36 -34.25 -2.92
C PHE A 622 -27.57 -35.75 -3.15
N ILE A 623 -26.52 -36.44 -3.60
CA ILE A 623 -26.44 -37.90 -3.65
C ILE A 623 -25.13 -38.30 -2.97
N PRO A 624 -25.13 -39.15 -1.93
CA PRO A 624 -23.90 -39.62 -1.31
C PRO A 624 -23.00 -40.37 -2.30
N ASN A 625 -21.69 -40.32 -2.05
CA ASN A 625 -20.72 -41.05 -2.87
C ASN A 625 -20.62 -42.54 -2.52
N SER A 626 -21.19 -42.97 -1.39
CA SER A 626 -21.27 -44.37 -0.98
C SER A 626 -22.60 -45.00 -1.42
N SER A 627 -22.54 -46.23 -1.93
CA SER A 627 -23.71 -47.02 -2.26
C SER A 627 -23.93 -48.11 -1.21
N THR A 628 -25.20 -48.39 -0.91
CA THR A 628 -25.57 -49.67 -0.29
C THR A 628 -25.62 -50.73 -1.37
N VAL A 629 -24.88 -51.82 -1.21
CA VAL A 629 -24.83 -52.91 -2.18
C VAL A 629 -25.87 -53.97 -1.83
N ILE A 630 -26.70 -54.35 -2.79
CA ILE A 630 -27.57 -55.52 -2.75
C ILE A 630 -26.88 -56.58 -3.61
N ASP A 631 -26.49 -57.69 -2.98
CA ASP A 631 -25.91 -58.82 -3.71
C ASP A 631 -26.96 -59.46 -4.63
N GLU A 632 -26.48 -60.15 -5.67
CA GLU A 632 -27.36 -60.87 -6.59
C GLU A 632 -28.22 -61.89 -5.83
N TRP A 633 -29.52 -61.87 -6.11
CA TRP A 633 -30.45 -62.86 -5.56
C TRP A 633 -30.15 -64.24 -6.11
N GLU A 634 -30.17 -65.26 -5.24
CA GLU A 634 -30.13 -66.66 -5.68
C GLU A 634 -31.24 -66.93 -6.70
N HIS A 635 -30.95 -67.72 -7.75
CA HIS A 635 -31.86 -67.96 -8.88
C HIS A 635 -33.30 -68.34 -8.48
N ASP A 636 -33.43 -69.25 -7.51
CA ASP A 636 -34.73 -69.68 -6.97
C ASP A 636 -35.44 -68.55 -6.22
N THR A 637 -34.70 -67.77 -5.44
CA THR A 637 -35.23 -66.59 -4.71
C THR A 637 -35.66 -65.48 -5.67
N ARG A 638 -34.86 -65.21 -6.71
CA ARG A 638 -35.16 -64.25 -7.79
C ARG A 638 -36.49 -64.58 -8.46
N THR A 639 -36.66 -65.84 -8.87
CA THR A 639 -37.88 -66.28 -9.55
C THR A 639 -39.10 -66.19 -8.64
N LYS A 640 -38.95 -66.65 -7.39
CA LYS A 640 -40.00 -66.49 -6.37
C LYS A 640 -40.37 -65.03 -6.19
N LEU A 641 -39.41 -64.11 -6.04
CA LEU A 641 -39.70 -62.67 -5.88
C LEU A 641 -40.46 -62.10 -7.08
N ARG A 642 -40.10 -62.46 -8.32
CA ARG A 642 -40.76 -61.97 -9.54
C ARG A 642 -42.20 -62.49 -9.69
N ASN A 643 -42.46 -63.73 -9.29
CA ASN A 643 -43.78 -64.35 -9.46
C ASN A 643 -44.69 -64.06 -8.26
N PHE A 644 -44.13 -64.03 -7.05
CA PHE A 644 -44.83 -63.85 -5.78
C PHE A 644 -45.12 -62.37 -5.46
N VAL A 645 -44.18 -61.45 -5.70
CA VAL A 645 -44.34 -60.03 -5.34
C VAL A 645 -44.97 -59.27 -6.50
N LYS A 646 -46.25 -58.92 -6.38
CA LYS A 646 -46.93 -58.08 -7.38
C LYS A 646 -46.59 -56.60 -7.28
N GLY A 647 -46.17 -56.17 -6.10
CA GLY A 647 -45.65 -54.83 -5.85
C GLY A 647 -45.38 -54.59 -4.38
N ALA A 648 -44.77 -53.45 -4.08
CA ALA A 648 -44.50 -52.98 -2.73
C ALA A 648 -44.89 -51.51 -2.61
N ASN A 649 -45.70 -51.14 -1.63
CA ASN A 649 -46.04 -49.73 -1.38
C ASN A 649 -45.39 -49.26 -0.09
N LEU A 650 -44.55 -48.23 -0.17
CA LEU A 650 -44.06 -47.49 0.98
C LEU A 650 -45.04 -46.36 1.29
N THR A 651 -45.63 -46.37 2.49
CA THR A 651 -46.41 -45.24 3.00
C THR A 651 -45.61 -44.53 4.08
N ALA A 652 -45.37 -43.24 3.90
CA ALA A 652 -44.65 -42.39 4.85
C ALA A 652 -45.49 -41.16 5.19
N ARG A 653 -45.74 -40.94 6.49
CA ARG A 653 -46.21 -39.66 7.02
C ARG A 653 -45.00 -38.83 7.42
N VAL A 654 -44.90 -37.63 6.86
CA VAL A 654 -43.80 -36.69 7.12
C VAL A 654 -44.38 -35.40 7.69
N ILE A 655 -43.90 -35.01 8.87
CA ILE A 655 -44.12 -33.68 9.43
C ILE A 655 -42.81 -32.92 9.29
N ASN A 656 -42.78 -31.94 8.40
CA ASN A 656 -41.59 -31.13 8.13
C ASN A 656 -41.68 -29.79 8.85
N GLY A 657 -40.89 -29.64 9.91
CA GLY A 657 -40.70 -28.39 10.65
C GLY A 657 -39.54 -27.54 10.12
N LEU A 658 -38.80 -27.97 9.09
CA LEU A 658 -37.82 -27.11 8.43
C LEU A 658 -38.54 -26.02 7.63
N PRO A 659 -37.98 -24.80 7.53
CA PRO A 659 -38.53 -23.72 6.72
C PRO A 659 -38.45 -23.94 5.19
N ILE A 660 -37.99 -25.11 4.74
CA ILE A 660 -37.83 -25.48 3.33
C ILE A 660 -38.51 -26.82 3.04
N GLY A 661 -39.03 -26.97 1.82
CA GLY A 661 -39.58 -28.23 1.31
C GLY A 661 -38.60 -28.96 0.39
N GLY A 662 -38.97 -30.18 -0.04
CA GLY A 662 -38.12 -31.01 -0.88
C GLY A 662 -38.64 -32.42 -1.09
N ASP A 663 -37.76 -33.32 -1.51
CA ASP A 663 -38.01 -34.76 -1.60
C ASP A 663 -36.76 -35.59 -1.26
N LEU A 664 -36.97 -36.78 -0.71
CA LEU A 664 -35.97 -37.80 -0.48
C LEU A 664 -36.31 -39.01 -1.35
N SER A 665 -35.53 -39.22 -2.40
CA SER A 665 -35.72 -40.30 -3.37
C SER A 665 -34.67 -41.41 -3.16
N VAL A 666 -35.10 -42.66 -3.03
CA VAL A 666 -34.19 -43.82 -2.97
C VAL A 666 -33.94 -44.30 -4.38
N LEU A 667 -32.75 -44.03 -4.92
CA LEU A 667 -32.34 -44.45 -6.25
C LEU A 667 -31.70 -45.83 -6.20
N PHE A 668 -31.86 -46.61 -7.25
CA PHE A 668 -31.15 -47.87 -7.45
C PHE A 668 -30.64 -48.01 -8.89
N SER A 669 -29.58 -48.80 -9.05
CA SER A 669 -28.90 -49.04 -10.31
C SER A 669 -28.16 -50.38 -10.32
N ASN A 670 -27.92 -50.95 -11.50
CA ASN A 670 -27.03 -52.10 -11.69
C ASN A 670 -25.52 -51.75 -11.65
N LYS A 671 -25.17 -50.45 -11.56
CA LYS A 671 -23.79 -49.97 -11.42
C LYS A 671 -23.71 -48.81 -10.42
N GLU A 672 -22.51 -48.46 -9.98
CA GLU A 672 -22.27 -47.28 -9.15
C GLU A 672 -22.23 -45.97 -9.97
N ILE A 673 -23.21 -45.77 -10.85
CA ILE A 673 -23.28 -44.63 -11.76
C ILE A 673 -24.60 -43.90 -11.51
N PHE A 674 -24.57 -42.87 -10.66
CA PHE A 674 -25.75 -42.09 -10.26
C PHE A 674 -25.60 -40.60 -10.65
N PRO A 675 -26.05 -40.20 -11.84
CA PRO A 675 -26.13 -38.78 -12.20
C PRO A 675 -27.05 -38.01 -11.25
N ILE A 676 -26.67 -36.79 -10.87
CA ILE A 676 -27.49 -35.94 -9.97
C ILE A 676 -28.81 -35.51 -10.61
N ASP A 677 -28.79 -35.33 -11.93
CA ASP A 677 -29.94 -35.07 -12.78
C ASP A 677 -29.68 -35.56 -14.22
N ARG A 678 -30.64 -35.34 -15.12
CA ARG A 678 -30.58 -35.75 -16.54
C ARG A 678 -30.09 -34.63 -17.47
N SER A 679 -29.53 -33.54 -16.94
CA SER A 679 -29.10 -32.39 -17.76
C SER A 679 -27.84 -32.72 -18.55
N PRO A 680 -27.65 -32.13 -19.75
CA PRO A 680 -26.45 -32.37 -20.56
C PRO A 680 -25.14 -32.05 -19.82
N ASN A 681 -25.13 -31.00 -18.99
CA ASN A 681 -23.94 -30.58 -18.23
C ASN A 681 -23.57 -31.62 -17.16
N THR A 682 -24.57 -32.12 -16.40
CA THR A 682 -24.36 -33.16 -15.41
C THR A 682 -23.86 -34.46 -16.03
N LEU A 683 -24.43 -34.86 -17.17
CA LEU A 683 -24.03 -36.09 -17.86
C LEU A 683 -22.62 -35.96 -18.47
N ALA A 684 -22.24 -34.76 -18.94
CA ALA A 684 -20.87 -34.49 -19.38
C ALA A 684 -19.87 -34.55 -18.21
N ALA A 685 -20.21 -33.96 -17.05
CA ALA A 685 -19.38 -34.07 -15.86
C ALA A 685 -19.24 -35.52 -15.36
N MET A 686 -20.31 -36.32 -15.45
CA MET A 686 -20.28 -37.74 -15.12
C MET A 686 -19.40 -38.54 -16.09
N ARG A 687 -19.47 -38.26 -17.40
CA ARG A 687 -18.54 -38.82 -18.40
C ARG A 687 -17.08 -38.55 -18.01
N ASP A 688 -16.78 -37.31 -17.61
CA ASP A 688 -15.42 -36.91 -17.24
C ASP A 688 -14.96 -37.64 -15.97
N SER A 689 -15.84 -37.80 -14.99
CA SER A 689 -15.60 -38.62 -13.79
C SER A 689 -15.31 -40.09 -14.11
N LEU A 690 -15.99 -40.65 -15.12
CA LEU A 690 -15.74 -41.99 -15.67
C LEU A 690 -14.46 -42.08 -16.52
N LYS A 691 -13.72 -40.96 -16.67
CA LYS A 691 -12.47 -40.83 -17.43
C LYS A 691 -12.60 -41.20 -18.91
N TRP A 692 -13.74 -40.92 -19.51
CA TRP A 692 -13.93 -41.15 -20.95
C TRP A 692 -13.39 -39.98 -21.77
N PRO A 693 -12.98 -40.20 -23.04
CA PRO A 693 -12.60 -39.12 -23.93
C PRO A 693 -13.71 -38.08 -24.10
N ALA A 694 -13.36 -36.80 -24.25
CA ALA A 694 -14.33 -35.72 -24.46
C ALA A 694 -15.15 -35.87 -25.77
N THR A 695 -14.68 -36.72 -26.70
CA THR A 695 -15.38 -37.09 -27.93
C THR A 695 -16.53 -38.07 -27.70
N ASP A 696 -16.55 -38.77 -26.57
CA ASP A 696 -17.64 -39.66 -26.20
C ASP A 696 -18.80 -38.86 -25.60
N SER A 697 -20.02 -39.38 -25.74
CA SER A 697 -21.22 -38.80 -25.15
C SER A 697 -21.81 -39.74 -24.09
N LEU A 698 -22.46 -39.17 -23.08
CA LEU A 698 -23.32 -39.87 -22.14
C LEU A 698 -24.70 -39.22 -22.20
N TYR A 699 -25.73 -40.01 -22.50
CA TYR A 699 -27.11 -39.53 -22.58
C TYR A 699 -28.09 -40.56 -22.00
N VAL A 700 -29.33 -40.14 -21.77
CA VAL A 700 -30.37 -40.98 -21.15
C VAL A 700 -31.42 -41.35 -22.19
N VAL A 701 -31.77 -42.64 -22.23
CA VAL A 701 -32.94 -43.16 -22.95
C VAL A 701 -33.90 -43.76 -21.92
N SER A 702 -35.20 -43.47 -22.02
CA SER A 702 -36.18 -43.94 -21.04
C SER A 702 -37.41 -44.63 -21.64
N LYS A 703 -37.38 -44.89 -22.94
CA LYS A 703 -38.45 -45.62 -23.65
C LYS A 703 -37.88 -46.94 -24.17
N CYS A 704 -38.53 -48.04 -23.83
CA CYS A 704 -38.13 -49.36 -24.26
C CYS A 704 -38.24 -49.54 -25.76
N GLU A 705 -39.25 -48.93 -26.40
CA GLU A 705 -39.35 -48.93 -27.86
C GLU A 705 -38.12 -48.33 -28.54
N SER A 706 -37.44 -47.36 -27.90
CA SER A 706 -36.21 -46.75 -28.44
C SER A 706 -34.96 -47.61 -28.24
N LEU A 707 -34.94 -48.47 -27.21
CA LEU A 707 -33.85 -49.41 -26.94
C LEU A 707 -34.00 -50.74 -27.67
N MET A 708 -35.26 -51.16 -27.89
CA MET A 708 -35.62 -52.47 -28.45
C MET A 708 -35.93 -52.42 -29.95
N LYS A 709 -35.94 -51.22 -30.57
CA LYS A 709 -35.88 -51.14 -32.04
C LYS A 709 -34.57 -51.77 -32.47
N LEU A 710 -34.64 -52.79 -33.33
CA LEU A 710 -33.54 -53.43 -34.06
C LEU A 710 -32.81 -52.45 -35.02
N ASP A 711 -32.70 -51.18 -34.64
CA ASP A 711 -31.80 -50.21 -35.24
C ASP A 711 -30.38 -50.58 -34.76
N PRO A 712 -29.42 -50.85 -35.67
CA PRO A 712 -28.08 -51.34 -35.33
C PRO A 712 -27.21 -50.34 -34.55
N THR A 713 -27.80 -49.30 -33.97
CA THR A 713 -27.12 -48.14 -33.39
C THR A 713 -27.01 -48.15 -31.88
N ILE A 714 -27.79 -48.96 -31.12
CA ILE A 714 -27.69 -49.06 -29.65
C ILE A 714 -27.66 -50.53 -29.19
N TYR A 715 -26.62 -50.92 -28.45
CA TYR A 715 -26.47 -52.25 -27.85
C TYR A 715 -26.93 -52.27 -26.38
N VAL A 716 -27.80 -53.22 -26.01
CA VAL A 716 -28.47 -53.25 -24.69
C VAL A 716 -28.05 -54.41 -23.79
N SER A 717 -27.38 -55.41 -24.34
CA SER A 717 -27.28 -56.78 -23.83
C SER A 717 -26.33 -57.00 -22.65
N SER A 718 -25.58 -55.99 -22.26
CA SER A 718 -24.83 -55.96 -20.99
C SER A 718 -25.64 -55.41 -19.81
N VAL A 719 -26.87 -54.97 -20.06
CA VAL A 719 -27.76 -54.32 -19.06
C VAL A 719 -29.15 -54.92 -19.09
N ILE A 720 -29.64 -55.31 -20.27
CA ILE A 720 -30.94 -55.94 -20.51
C ILE A 720 -30.67 -57.32 -21.12
N PHE A 721 -30.82 -58.38 -20.33
CA PHE A 721 -30.51 -59.76 -20.74
C PHE A 721 -31.67 -60.46 -21.48
N ASP A 722 -32.89 -59.94 -21.35
CA ASP A 722 -34.09 -60.40 -22.06
C ASP A 722 -34.90 -59.17 -22.50
N SER A 723 -35.51 -59.25 -23.69
CA SER A 723 -36.49 -58.31 -24.21
C SER A 723 -37.65 -57.97 -23.26
N SER A 724 -38.02 -58.88 -22.35
CA SER A 724 -39.00 -58.64 -21.29
C SER A 724 -38.46 -57.79 -20.12
N GLY A 725 -37.13 -57.60 -20.04
CA GLY A 725 -36.43 -56.91 -18.95
C GLY A 725 -36.30 -55.40 -19.11
N CYS A 726 -36.83 -54.82 -20.19
CA CYS A 726 -36.88 -53.37 -20.34
C CYS A 726 -38.11 -52.78 -19.64
N VAL A 727 -37.92 -51.72 -18.85
CA VAL A 727 -39.00 -51.01 -18.12
C VAL A 727 -39.07 -49.55 -18.55
N ASP A 728 -40.22 -49.14 -19.10
CA ASP A 728 -40.46 -47.75 -19.49
C ASP A 728 -40.36 -46.80 -18.28
N GLY A 729 -39.75 -45.64 -18.50
CA GLY A 729 -39.55 -44.60 -17.47
C GLY A 729 -38.21 -44.70 -16.72
N THR A 730 -37.58 -45.89 -16.70
CA THR A 730 -36.22 -46.11 -16.18
C THR A 730 -35.20 -45.29 -16.97
N ALA A 731 -34.21 -44.69 -16.30
CA ALA A 731 -33.15 -43.95 -16.98
C ALA A 731 -32.03 -44.91 -17.42
N TYR A 732 -32.06 -45.37 -18.67
CA TYR A 732 -30.96 -46.13 -19.25
C TYR A 732 -29.86 -45.18 -19.70
N LEU A 733 -28.66 -45.36 -19.13
CA LEU A 733 -27.47 -44.58 -19.41
C LEU A 733 -26.78 -45.17 -20.65
N VAL A 734 -26.68 -44.36 -21.70
CA VAL A 734 -26.12 -44.76 -23.00
C VAL A 734 -24.83 -44.01 -23.27
N ARG A 735 -23.77 -44.77 -23.57
CA ARG A 735 -22.49 -44.22 -24.04
C ARG A 735 -22.50 -44.19 -25.56
N GLY A 736 -22.30 -43.01 -26.13
CA GLY A 736 -22.02 -42.85 -27.56
C GLY A 736 -20.53 -42.70 -27.82
N VAL A 737 -20.01 -43.48 -28.78
CA VAL A 737 -18.60 -43.41 -29.21
C VAL A 737 -18.55 -43.12 -30.71
N PRO A 738 -17.87 -42.06 -31.16
CA PRO A 738 -17.84 -41.72 -32.58
C PRO A 738 -17.37 -42.88 -33.47
N GLY A 739 -18.19 -43.25 -34.47
CA GLY A 739 -17.88 -44.31 -35.43
C GLY A 739 -18.08 -45.74 -34.91
N LYS A 740 -18.63 -45.91 -33.71
CA LYS A 740 -19.11 -47.19 -33.16
C LYS A 740 -20.61 -47.07 -32.87
N ALA A 741 -21.26 -48.21 -32.66
CA ALA A 741 -22.63 -48.18 -32.15
C ALA A 741 -22.62 -47.88 -30.64
N ASP A 742 -23.65 -47.18 -30.20
CA ASP A 742 -23.83 -46.74 -28.83
C ASP A 742 -24.13 -47.95 -27.93
N THR A 743 -23.84 -47.84 -26.64
CA THR A 743 -23.97 -48.97 -25.71
C THR A 743 -24.67 -48.52 -24.44
N VAL A 744 -25.71 -49.25 -24.03
CA VAL A 744 -26.32 -49.09 -22.71
C VAL A 744 -25.35 -49.65 -21.68
N ILE A 745 -24.86 -48.79 -20.79
CA ILE A 745 -23.84 -49.14 -19.80
C ILE A 745 -24.41 -49.39 -18.40
N SER A 746 -25.58 -48.82 -18.10
CA SER A 746 -26.26 -48.94 -16.81
C SER A 746 -27.69 -48.43 -16.91
N TYR A 747 -28.53 -48.72 -15.91
CA TYR A 747 -29.79 -48.03 -15.68
C TYR A 747 -29.85 -47.41 -14.28
N VAL A 748 -30.65 -46.37 -14.11
CA VAL A 748 -30.97 -45.77 -12.81
C VAL A 748 -32.47 -45.56 -12.73
N ASP A 749 -33.10 -46.00 -11.64
CA ASP A 749 -34.51 -45.71 -11.35
C ASP A 749 -34.70 -45.40 -9.86
N THR A 750 -35.88 -44.86 -9.54
CA THR A 750 -36.28 -44.51 -8.18
C THR A 750 -37.17 -45.60 -7.61
N MET A 751 -36.76 -46.19 -6.48
CA MET A 751 -37.56 -47.17 -5.74
C MET A 751 -38.72 -46.50 -5.00
N PHE A 752 -38.40 -45.49 -4.21
CA PHE A 752 -39.35 -44.77 -3.36
C PHE A 752 -39.02 -43.29 -3.35
N THR A 753 -40.03 -42.44 -3.22
CA THR A 753 -39.86 -40.99 -3.05
C THR A 753 -40.67 -40.55 -1.85
N ILE A 754 -40.00 -39.90 -0.90
CA ILE A 754 -40.64 -39.34 0.28
C ILE A 754 -40.66 -37.82 0.12
N GLU A 755 -41.86 -37.25 0.03
CA GLU A 755 -42.03 -35.80 -0.08
C GLU A 755 -41.80 -35.13 1.29
N LEU A 756 -40.99 -34.07 1.31
CA LEU A 756 -40.83 -33.16 2.45
C LEU A 756 -41.73 -31.94 2.20
N PRO A 757 -42.93 -31.89 2.79
CA PRO A 757 -43.90 -30.84 2.49
C PRO A 757 -43.38 -29.48 2.94
N ARG A 758 -43.64 -28.42 2.17
CA ARG A 758 -43.35 -27.06 2.62
C ARG A 758 -44.24 -26.72 3.84
N PRO A 759 -43.72 -25.97 4.83
CA PRO A 759 -44.53 -25.44 5.93
C PRO A 759 -45.82 -24.76 5.46
N LYS A 760 -46.90 -24.98 6.22
CA LYS A 760 -48.22 -24.40 5.92
C LYS A 760 -48.29 -22.91 6.23
N ALA A 761 -47.52 -22.45 7.21
CA ALA A 761 -47.46 -21.05 7.59
C ALA A 761 -46.14 -20.70 8.29
N TYR A 762 -45.74 -19.44 8.13
CA TYR A 762 -44.54 -18.85 8.72
C TYR A 762 -44.95 -17.72 9.67
N TYR A 763 -44.11 -17.40 10.64
CA TYR A 763 -44.28 -16.18 11.43
C TYR A 763 -44.07 -14.96 10.53
N ALA A 764 -44.90 -13.93 10.70
CA ALA A 764 -44.74 -12.67 9.99
C ALA A 764 -43.40 -12.00 10.35
N ASP A 765 -42.85 -11.22 9.43
CA ASP A 765 -41.58 -10.50 9.61
C ASP A 765 -41.56 -9.61 10.89
N ALA A 766 -42.69 -8.99 11.23
CA ALA A 766 -42.84 -8.17 12.43
C ALA A 766 -43.25 -8.95 13.70
N SER A 767 -43.20 -10.28 13.68
CA SER A 767 -43.66 -11.12 14.80
C SER A 767 -42.83 -10.91 16.07
N LYS A 768 -43.52 -10.80 17.21
CA LYS A 768 -42.91 -10.75 18.56
C LYS A 768 -43.19 -12.00 19.41
N ILE A 769 -43.97 -12.96 18.86
CA ILE A 769 -44.44 -14.15 19.60
C ILE A 769 -43.66 -15.40 19.16
N GLY A 770 -43.15 -15.41 17.94
CA GLY A 770 -42.22 -16.39 17.41
C GLY A 770 -41.19 -15.73 16.50
N LEU A 771 -40.08 -16.43 16.26
CA LEU A 771 -38.96 -15.94 15.46
C LEU A 771 -39.46 -15.54 14.05
N PRO A 772 -39.26 -14.30 13.59
CA PRO A 772 -39.69 -13.85 12.27
C PRO A 772 -39.28 -14.81 11.15
N MET A 773 -40.15 -15.00 10.15
CA MET A 773 -39.84 -15.82 8.97
C MET A 773 -39.50 -17.30 9.23
N SER A 774 -39.64 -17.77 10.47
CA SER A 774 -39.52 -19.19 10.85
C SER A 774 -40.84 -19.92 10.74
N VAL A 775 -40.81 -21.26 10.86
CA VAL A 775 -42.00 -22.11 10.75
C VAL A 775 -42.95 -21.87 11.92
N MET A 776 -44.17 -21.43 11.61
CA MET A 776 -45.26 -21.36 12.59
C MET A 776 -46.08 -22.66 12.60
N THR A 777 -46.40 -23.17 11.41
CA THR A 777 -47.17 -24.41 11.24
C THR A 777 -46.40 -25.35 10.31
N PRO A 778 -45.87 -26.48 10.83
CA PRO A 778 -45.16 -27.47 10.02
C PRO A 778 -45.98 -27.99 8.84
N GLY A 779 -45.27 -28.41 7.79
CA GLY A 779 -45.86 -29.20 6.71
C GLY A 779 -46.24 -30.58 7.26
N ASP A 780 -47.36 -31.14 6.84
CA ASP A 780 -47.79 -32.49 7.22
C ASP A 780 -48.41 -33.15 5.99
N THR A 781 -47.74 -34.19 5.50
CA THR A 781 -48.19 -34.96 4.34
C THR A 781 -48.08 -36.46 4.63
N THR A 782 -48.90 -37.24 3.94
CA THR A 782 -48.75 -38.69 3.88
C THR A 782 -48.64 -39.08 2.42
N VAL A 783 -47.48 -39.60 2.03
CA VAL A 783 -47.20 -40.02 0.66
C VAL A 783 -47.15 -41.54 0.62
N THR A 784 -47.68 -42.13 -0.46
CA THR A 784 -47.51 -43.54 -0.76
C THR A 784 -46.83 -43.68 -2.12
N THR A 785 -45.68 -44.35 -2.15
CA THR A 785 -44.93 -44.64 -3.37
C THR A 785 -44.79 -46.14 -3.57
N GLY A 786 -45.10 -46.62 -4.77
CA GLY A 786 -45.10 -48.03 -5.12
C GLY A 786 -43.90 -48.45 -5.97
N LEU A 787 -43.41 -49.65 -5.71
CA LEU A 787 -42.67 -50.50 -6.63
C LEU A 787 -43.70 -51.42 -7.29
N ASP A 788 -43.86 -51.31 -8.61
CA ASP A 788 -44.68 -52.25 -9.38
C ASP A 788 -43.89 -53.53 -9.73
N SER A 789 -44.57 -54.48 -10.37
CA SER A 789 -43.94 -55.73 -10.80
C SER A 789 -42.78 -55.51 -11.78
N LEU A 790 -42.82 -54.46 -12.61
CA LEU A 790 -41.75 -54.19 -13.59
C LEU A 790 -40.48 -53.69 -12.91
N LYS A 791 -40.59 -52.83 -11.90
CA LYS A 791 -39.44 -52.39 -11.09
C LYS A 791 -38.86 -53.54 -10.26
N MET A 792 -39.70 -54.48 -9.83
CA MET A 792 -39.24 -55.71 -9.19
C MET A 792 -38.39 -56.58 -10.13
N TYR A 793 -38.65 -56.57 -11.44
CA TYR A 793 -37.79 -57.26 -12.42
C TYR A 793 -36.38 -56.69 -12.47
N LEU A 794 -36.25 -55.35 -12.42
CA LEU A 794 -34.95 -54.68 -12.38
C LEU A 794 -34.21 -55.02 -11.09
N LEU A 795 -34.84 -54.87 -9.91
CA LEU A 795 -34.21 -55.16 -8.60
C LEU A 795 -33.74 -56.63 -8.46
N THR A 796 -34.31 -57.53 -9.25
CA THR A 796 -34.02 -58.96 -9.23
C THR A 796 -33.32 -59.40 -10.51
N ASP A 797 -32.73 -58.49 -11.30
CA ASP A 797 -31.93 -58.87 -12.46
C ASP A 797 -30.57 -59.48 -12.05
N LEU A 798 -29.77 -59.89 -13.05
CA LEU A 798 -28.50 -60.55 -12.78
C LEU A 798 -27.43 -59.54 -12.39
N GLY A 799 -26.71 -59.86 -11.31
CA GLY A 799 -25.61 -59.07 -10.78
C GLY A 799 -25.97 -58.31 -9.51
N LYS A 800 -25.00 -57.50 -9.08
CA LYS A 800 -25.16 -56.65 -7.90
C LYS A 800 -25.92 -55.39 -8.24
N HIS A 801 -26.71 -54.92 -7.29
CA HIS A 801 -27.42 -53.66 -7.37
C HIS A 801 -26.86 -52.69 -6.33
N TYR A 802 -26.95 -51.41 -6.65
CA TYR A 802 -26.45 -50.33 -5.82
C TYR A 802 -27.62 -49.41 -5.51
N VAL A 803 -27.71 -48.96 -4.27
CA VAL A 803 -28.77 -48.07 -3.79
C VAL A 803 -28.16 -46.82 -3.19
N ARG A 804 -28.69 -45.65 -3.55
CA ARG A 804 -28.27 -44.36 -3.01
C ARG A 804 -29.48 -43.47 -2.72
N PRO A 805 -29.55 -42.81 -1.55
CA PRO A 805 -30.54 -41.78 -1.33
C PRO A 805 -30.15 -40.52 -2.13
N ARG A 806 -31.16 -39.85 -2.68
CA ARG A 806 -31.07 -38.55 -3.31
C ARG A 806 -31.95 -37.60 -2.51
N THR A 807 -31.37 -36.57 -1.92
CA THR A 807 -32.11 -35.51 -1.25
C THR A 807 -32.17 -34.31 -2.17
N HIS A 808 -33.37 -33.82 -2.45
CA HIS A 808 -33.59 -32.57 -3.18
C HIS A 808 -34.33 -31.58 -2.27
N PHE A 809 -33.81 -30.36 -2.14
CA PHE A 809 -34.53 -29.25 -1.54
C PHE A 809 -35.00 -28.32 -2.63
N SER A 810 -36.29 -27.98 -2.63
CA SER A 810 -36.90 -27.13 -3.66
C SER A 810 -36.48 -25.65 -3.56
N GLY A 811 -35.81 -25.27 -2.47
CA GLY A 811 -35.40 -23.90 -2.20
C GLY A 811 -36.55 -22.97 -1.80
N THR A 812 -36.23 -21.69 -1.70
CA THR A 812 -37.16 -20.61 -1.33
C THR A 812 -37.22 -19.51 -2.38
N LEU A 813 -36.33 -19.49 -3.37
CA LEU A 813 -36.42 -18.55 -4.49
C LEU A 813 -37.77 -18.67 -5.19
N ASP A 814 -38.35 -17.51 -5.53
CA ASP A 814 -39.68 -17.38 -6.16
C ASP A 814 -40.86 -17.94 -5.34
N GLN A 815 -40.66 -18.20 -4.05
CA GLN A 815 -41.69 -18.67 -3.13
C GLN A 815 -42.07 -17.59 -2.12
N VAL A 816 -43.20 -17.75 -1.42
CA VAL A 816 -43.61 -16.84 -0.34
C VAL A 816 -43.61 -17.58 1.01
N PRO A 817 -42.79 -17.15 1.99
CA PRO A 817 -41.74 -16.15 1.84
C PRO A 817 -40.52 -16.68 1.07
N ASP A 818 -39.79 -15.77 0.43
CA ASP A 818 -38.57 -16.04 -0.32
C ASP A 818 -37.34 -16.12 0.59
N VAL A 819 -37.38 -15.34 1.67
CA VAL A 819 -36.46 -15.37 2.80
C VAL A 819 -37.08 -16.18 3.94
N VAL A 820 -36.36 -17.16 4.45
CA VAL A 820 -36.81 -17.98 5.59
C VAL A 820 -35.77 -18.01 6.69
N GLN A 821 -36.21 -18.20 7.94
CA GLN A 821 -35.31 -18.29 9.08
C GLN A 821 -35.36 -19.67 9.72
N PHE A 822 -34.20 -20.29 9.87
CA PHE A 822 -34.06 -21.54 10.61
C PHE A 822 -33.98 -21.29 12.11
N SER A 823 -34.51 -22.23 12.89
CA SER A 823 -34.53 -22.16 14.34
C SER A 823 -34.06 -23.47 14.98
N MET A 824 -33.66 -23.41 16.25
CA MET A 824 -33.33 -24.61 17.02
C MET A 824 -34.54 -25.53 17.26
N LYS A 825 -35.76 -25.08 16.94
CA LYS A 825 -37.00 -25.87 17.06
C LYS A 825 -37.34 -26.65 15.79
N ASP A 826 -36.61 -26.44 14.70
CA ASP A 826 -36.95 -27.06 13.42
C ASP A 826 -36.64 -28.57 13.47
N THR A 827 -37.66 -29.40 13.23
CA THR A 827 -37.57 -30.87 13.30
C THR A 827 -38.28 -31.52 12.12
N ILE A 828 -37.71 -32.59 11.57
CA ILE A 828 -38.43 -33.48 10.63
C ILE A 828 -38.86 -34.73 11.40
N SER A 829 -40.16 -35.01 11.44
CA SER A 829 -40.72 -36.27 11.97
C SER A 829 -41.15 -37.16 10.82
N MET A 830 -40.71 -38.43 10.82
CA MET A 830 -41.04 -39.40 9.77
C MET A 830 -41.54 -40.70 10.38
N LYS A 831 -42.73 -41.13 9.94
CA LYS A 831 -43.30 -42.45 10.24
C LYS A 831 -43.56 -43.19 8.94
N ALA A 832 -42.88 -44.32 8.73
CA ALA A 832 -42.99 -45.07 7.48
C ALA A 832 -43.20 -46.58 7.71
N PHE A 833 -44.05 -47.18 6.88
CA PHE A 833 -44.24 -48.62 6.78
C PHE A 833 -44.33 -49.04 5.31
N MET A 834 -43.91 -50.26 5.01
CA MET A 834 -44.01 -50.85 3.68
C MET A 834 -45.05 -51.96 3.67
N VAL A 835 -45.83 -52.05 2.60
CA VAL A 835 -46.78 -53.13 2.36
C VAL A 835 -46.34 -53.89 1.11
N LEU A 836 -45.93 -55.15 1.27
CA LEU A 836 -45.69 -56.06 0.15
C LEU A 836 -47.01 -56.72 -0.25
N GLN A 837 -47.36 -56.62 -1.53
CA GLN A 837 -48.51 -57.29 -2.12
C GLN A 837 -48.05 -58.63 -2.72
N LEU A 838 -48.43 -59.71 -2.06
CA LEU A 838 -47.96 -61.06 -2.34
C LEU A 838 -49.07 -61.90 -2.98
N GLN A 839 -48.74 -62.76 -3.93
CA GLN A 839 -49.68 -63.70 -4.57
C GLN A 839 -49.26 -65.14 -4.38
N SER A 840 -50.16 -65.98 -3.88
CA SER A 840 -49.84 -67.35 -3.46
C SER A 840 -49.41 -68.30 -4.59
N ASP A 841 -49.71 -68.02 -5.86
CA ASP A 841 -49.37 -68.89 -6.99
C ASP A 841 -47.86 -68.88 -7.31
N GLY A 842 -47.17 -67.74 -7.11
CA GLY A 842 -45.73 -67.62 -7.36
C GLY A 842 -44.80 -68.16 -6.26
N LEU A 843 -45.33 -68.59 -5.10
CA LEU A 843 -44.49 -69.04 -3.97
C LEU A 843 -43.98 -70.49 -4.13
N LEU A 844 -44.78 -71.33 -4.80
CA LEU A 844 -44.53 -72.77 -4.96
C LEU A 844 -43.94 -73.13 -6.33
N GLU A 845 -43.85 -72.16 -7.23
CA GLU A 845 -43.26 -72.33 -8.54
C GLU A 845 -41.74 -72.50 -8.40
N LYS A 846 -41.21 -73.61 -8.90
CA LYS A 846 -39.77 -73.81 -8.98
C LYS A 846 -39.21 -72.97 -10.12
N ALA A 847 -38.07 -72.34 -9.89
CA ALA A 847 -37.37 -71.66 -10.96
C ALA A 847 -37.04 -72.64 -12.09
N GLU A 848 -37.42 -72.28 -13.32
CA GLU A 848 -36.93 -72.99 -14.51
C GLU A 848 -35.43 -72.75 -14.66
N ASP A 849 -34.75 -73.77 -15.16
CA ASP A 849 -33.33 -73.71 -15.45
C ASP A 849 -33.08 -72.73 -16.64
N GLU A 850 -32.16 -71.79 -16.46
CA GLU A 850 -31.88 -70.67 -17.37
C GLU A 850 -30.39 -70.67 -17.79
N LEU A 851 -30.12 -70.54 -19.10
CA LEU A 851 -28.79 -70.28 -19.63
C LEU A 851 -28.71 -68.82 -20.08
N VAL A 852 -27.70 -68.08 -19.62
CA VAL A 852 -27.50 -66.67 -19.99
C VAL A 852 -26.08 -66.43 -20.48
N ILE A 853 -25.93 -65.97 -21.72
CA ILE A 853 -24.61 -65.59 -22.27
C ILE A 853 -24.14 -64.29 -21.62
N THR A 854 -22.90 -64.27 -21.13
CA THR A 854 -22.30 -63.10 -20.49
C THR A 854 -21.17 -62.48 -21.28
N TYR A 855 -20.55 -63.21 -22.22
CA TYR A 855 -19.56 -62.68 -23.16
C TYR A 855 -19.26 -63.65 -24.33
N PRO A 856 -19.05 -63.18 -25.58
CA PRO A 856 -19.44 -61.87 -26.07
C PRO A 856 -20.96 -61.78 -26.01
N ASN A 857 -21.47 -60.70 -25.44
CA ASN A 857 -22.91 -60.53 -25.26
C ASN A 857 -23.44 -59.31 -25.98
N GLY A 858 -22.67 -58.52 -26.73
CA GLY A 858 -23.20 -57.60 -27.74
C GLY A 858 -22.39 -56.32 -27.91
N GLY A 859 -22.26 -55.88 -29.16
CA GLY A 859 -21.56 -54.65 -29.54
C GLY A 859 -20.04 -54.71 -29.56
N GLU A 860 -19.45 -55.85 -29.17
CA GLU A 860 -18.01 -56.07 -29.31
C GLU A 860 -17.62 -56.23 -30.78
N THR A 861 -16.40 -55.80 -31.11
CA THR A 861 -15.74 -56.15 -32.37
C THR A 861 -14.57 -57.05 -32.05
N LEU A 862 -14.71 -58.34 -32.36
CA LEU A 862 -13.68 -59.35 -32.20
C LEU A 862 -12.79 -59.42 -33.45
N THR A 863 -11.58 -59.94 -33.33
CA THR A 863 -10.69 -60.15 -34.48
C THR A 863 -10.77 -61.61 -34.95
N SER A 864 -10.89 -61.85 -36.26
CA SER A 864 -10.75 -63.20 -36.80
C SER A 864 -9.36 -63.77 -36.47
N SER A 865 -9.26 -65.07 -36.19
CA SER A 865 -8.02 -65.76 -35.82
C SER A 865 -7.42 -65.38 -34.46
N GLU A 866 -8.08 -64.54 -33.66
CA GLU A 866 -7.73 -64.27 -32.26
C GLU A 866 -8.57 -65.17 -31.33
N GLN A 867 -7.95 -65.78 -30.32
CA GLN A 867 -8.67 -66.62 -29.38
C GLN A 867 -9.40 -65.74 -28.36
N ILE A 868 -10.69 -65.98 -28.20
CA ILE A 868 -11.52 -65.39 -27.16
C ILE A 868 -12.04 -66.47 -26.21
N THR A 869 -12.52 -66.06 -25.04
CA THR A 869 -13.23 -66.94 -24.10
C THR A 869 -14.70 -66.59 -24.12
N ILE A 870 -15.54 -67.42 -24.74
CA ILE A 870 -16.99 -67.33 -24.60
C ILE A 870 -17.35 -67.70 -23.16
N LYS A 871 -18.28 -66.97 -22.55
CA LYS A 871 -18.75 -67.15 -21.17
C LYS A 871 -20.26 -67.12 -21.12
N TRP A 872 -20.84 -67.99 -20.30
CA TRP A 872 -22.26 -68.02 -19.99
C TRP A 872 -22.45 -68.32 -18.51
N ARG A 873 -23.69 -68.26 -18.04
CA ARG A 873 -24.09 -68.67 -16.70
C ARG A 873 -25.17 -69.73 -16.83
N SER A 874 -25.01 -70.78 -16.04
CA SER A 874 -25.95 -71.88 -15.93
C SER A 874 -26.69 -71.77 -14.60
N LEU A 875 -27.93 -71.30 -14.65
CA LEU A 875 -28.75 -71.00 -13.48
C LEU A 875 -29.82 -72.08 -13.33
N GLY A 876 -29.99 -72.62 -12.13
CA GLY A 876 -30.92 -73.71 -11.88
C GLY A 876 -30.24 -74.94 -11.30
N ALA A 877 -31.03 -75.98 -11.04
CA ALA A 877 -30.56 -77.13 -10.27
C ALA A 877 -30.02 -78.28 -11.14
N THR A 878 -30.37 -78.31 -12.43
CA THR A 878 -30.03 -79.44 -13.32
C THR A 878 -28.98 -79.08 -14.38
N LEU A 879 -29.00 -77.86 -14.90
CA LEU A 879 -28.07 -77.38 -15.94
C LEU A 879 -26.57 -77.48 -15.60
N PRO A 880 -26.11 -77.21 -14.36
CA PRO A 880 -24.67 -77.31 -14.06
C PRO A 880 -24.07 -78.70 -14.29
N ASP A 881 -24.90 -79.75 -14.24
CA ASP A 881 -24.50 -81.14 -14.45
C ASP A 881 -24.77 -81.65 -15.88
N GLU A 882 -25.43 -80.86 -16.74
CA GLU A 882 -25.70 -81.19 -18.14
C GLU A 882 -24.57 -80.70 -19.07
N ASN A 883 -24.35 -81.38 -20.20
CA ASN A 883 -23.47 -80.84 -21.23
C ASN A 883 -24.19 -79.73 -22.02
N VAL A 884 -23.41 -78.83 -22.60
CA VAL A 884 -23.91 -77.72 -23.45
C VAL A 884 -23.34 -77.78 -24.86
N ILE A 885 -24.05 -77.17 -25.81
CA ILE A 885 -23.63 -76.99 -27.19
C ILE A 885 -23.60 -75.49 -27.48
N VAL A 886 -22.46 -75.01 -27.98
CA VAL A 886 -22.25 -73.61 -28.35
C VAL A 886 -22.29 -73.51 -29.87
N SER A 887 -23.12 -72.61 -30.39
CA SER A 887 -23.35 -72.44 -31.83
C SER A 887 -23.35 -70.98 -32.25
N THR A 888 -22.99 -70.71 -33.50
CA THR A 888 -23.03 -69.37 -34.10
C THR A 888 -23.89 -69.32 -35.35
N SER A 889 -24.39 -68.15 -35.70
CA SER A 889 -25.10 -67.88 -36.96
C SER A 889 -24.72 -66.52 -37.52
N THR A 890 -24.69 -66.38 -38.85
CA THR A 890 -24.49 -65.10 -39.56
C THR A 890 -25.77 -64.63 -40.27
N GLU A 891 -26.88 -65.35 -40.10
CA GLU A 891 -28.17 -64.96 -40.68
C GLU A 891 -28.72 -63.68 -40.03
N ALA A 892 -29.57 -62.96 -40.76
CA ALA A 892 -30.23 -61.77 -40.23
C ALA A 892 -31.32 -62.20 -39.22
N ASN A 893 -31.08 -61.92 -37.94
CA ASN A 893 -32.00 -62.20 -36.83
C ASN A 893 -32.46 -63.68 -36.76
N PRO A 894 -31.54 -64.61 -36.45
CA PRO A 894 -31.83 -66.04 -36.46
C PRO A 894 -32.78 -66.42 -35.32
N ASP A 895 -33.85 -67.14 -35.65
CA ASP A 895 -34.70 -67.78 -34.64
C ASP A 895 -33.88 -68.86 -33.91
N ILE A 896 -33.92 -68.84 -32.57
CA ILE A 896 -33.21 -69.78 -31.70
C ILE A 896 -33.50 -71.25 -32.02
N THR A 897 -34.70 -71.54 -32.52
CA THR A 897 -35.20 -72.88 -32.86
C THR A 897 -34.91 -73.30 -34.31
N SER A 898 -34.43 -72.38 -35.15
CA SER A 898 -34.20 -72.65 -36.57
C SER A 898 -32.94 -73.49 -36.82
N SER A 899 -32.83 -74.10 -38.00
CA SER A 899 -31.68 -74.93 -38.39
C SER A 899 -30.46 -74.12 -38.89
N VAL A 900 -30.47 -72.79 -38.75
CA VAL A 900 -29.42 -71.89 -39.28
C VAL A 900 -28.17 -71.79 -38.40
N TRP A 901 -28.19 -72.46 -37.24
CA TRP A 901 -27.10 -72.43 -36.26
C TRP A 901 -26.03 -73.48 -36.58
N THR A 902 -24.77 -73.05 -36.58
CA THR A 902 -23.60 -73.93 -36.76
C THR A 902 -22.90 -74.14 -35.42
N SER A 903 -22.80 -75.39 -34.97
CA SER A 903 -22.08 -75.74 -33.73
C SER A 903 -20.60 -75.41 -33.85
N ILE A 904 -20.09 -74.60 -32.92
CA ILE A 904 -18.66 -74.27 -32.78
C ILE A 904 -17.98 -75.08 -31.67
N SER A 905 -18.74 -75.69 -30.76
CA SER A 905 -18.22 -76.59 -29.70
C SER A 905 -17.89 -78.00 -30.20
N ASN A 906 -18.13 -78.30 -31.48
CA ASN A 906 -17.94 -79.62 -32.09
C ASN A 906 -18.69 -80.75 -31.34
N GLY A 907 -19.91 -80.49 -30.90
CA GLY A 907 -20.74 -81.41 -30.12
C GLY A 907 -21.02 -80.91 -28.70
N ALA A 908 -21.55 -81.79 -27.85
CA ALA A 908 -21.81 -81.53 -26.45
C ALA A 908 -20.50 -81.47 -25.65
N ILE A 909 -20.30 -80.38 -24.91
CA ILE A 909 -19.14 -80.14 -24.05
C ILE A 909 -19.57 -80.03 -22.59
N ALA A 910 -18.67 -80.35 -21.66
CA ALA A 910 -18.94 -80.18 -20.23
C ALA A 910 -19.27 -78.72 -19.92
N ASN A 911 -20.33 -78.50 -19.14
CA ASN A 911 -20.77 -77.17 -18.76
C ASN A 911 -19.90 -76.58 -17.65
N VAL A 912 -18.84 -75.88 -18.06
CA VAL A 912 -17.92 -75.16 -17.16
C VAL A 912 -18.07 -73.64 -17.30
N ASP A 913 -19.26 -73.18 -17.71
CA ASP A 913 -19.64 -71.78 -17.90
C ASP A 913 -18.73 -70.97 -18.86
N SER A 914 -17.87 -71.65 -19.63
CA SER A 914 -16.97 -71.00 -20.56
C SER A 914 -16.40 -71.95 -21.64
N MET A 915 -16.00 -71.38 -22.77
CA MET A 915 -15.34 -72.07 -23.88
C MET A 915 -14.35 -71.16 -24.59
N PHE A 916 -13.15 -71.66 -24.90
CA PHE A 916 -12.25 -70.97 -25.82
C PHE A 916 -12.71 -71.13 -27.26
N TRP A 917 -12.81 -70.03 -27.98
CA TRP A 917 -13.20 -70.02 -29.39
C TRP A 917 -12.33 -69.06 -30.19
N THR A 918 -11.99 -69.46 -31.42
CA THR A 918 -11.24 -68.63 -32.37
C THR A 918 -12.11 -68.44 -33.61
N PRO A 919 -12.63 -67.23 -33.85
CA PRO A 919 -13.47 -66.97 -35.02
C PRO A 919 -12.69 -67.23 -36.31
N SER A 920 -13.21 -68.08 -37.18
CA SER A 920 -12.53 -68.52 -38.40
C SER A 920 -12.64 -67.56 -39.59
N ALA A 921 -13.64 -66.66 -39.57
CA ALA A 921 -13.90 -65.70 -40.63
C ALA A 921 -14.46 -64.38 -40.08
N ALA A 922 -14.25 -63.30 -40.82
CA ALA A 922 -14.88 -62.01 -40.53
C ALA A 922 -16.37 -62.06 -40.87
N ALA A 923 -17.19 -61.44 -40.02
CA ALA A 923 -18.63 -61.29 -40.20
C ALA A 923 -19.06 -59.94 -39.61
N ASP A 924 -19.87 -59.18 -40.37
CA ASP A 924 -20.39 -57.90 -39.88
C ASP A 924 -21.40 -58.06 -38.74
N THR A 925 -22.12 -59.19 -38.72
CA THR A 925 -23.01 -59.60 -37.63
C THR A 925 -22.84 -61.10 -37.41
N MET A 926 -22.54 -61.49 -36.17
CA MET A 926 -22.43 -62.87 -35.70
C MET A 926 -23.31 -63.02 -34.46
N TRP A 927 -24.16 -64.03 -34.45
CA TRP A 927 -25.00 -64.41 -33.32
C TRP A 927 -24.39 -65.60 -32.60
N LEU A 928 -24.57 -65.66 -31.29
CA LEU A 928 -24.12 -66.77 -30.45
C LEU A 928 -25.30 -67.37 -29.70
N LYS A 929 -25.30 -68.69 -29.59
CA LYS A 929 -26.30 -69.46 -28.84
C LYS A 929 -25.60 -70.53 -28.02
N VAL A 930 -26.00 -70.67 -26.76
CA VAL A 930 -25.64 -71.78 -25.88
C VAL A 930 -26.93 -72.52 -25.53
N CYS A 931 -26.96 -73.83 -25.73
CA CYS A 931 -28.07 -74.70 -25.36
C CYS A 931 -27.58 -75.89 -24.55
N ASN A 932 -28.44 -76.49 -23.74
CA ASN A 932 -28.17 -77.82 -23.19
C ASN A 932 -28.13 -78.89 -24.31
N GLU A 933 -27.57 -80.06 -24.02
CA GLU A 933 -27.38 -81.16 -24.99
C GLU A 933 -28.69 -81.58 -25.68
N GLY A 934 -29.81 -81.54 -24.97
CA GLY A 934 -31.14 -81.84 -25.51
C GLY A 934 -31.76 -80.73 -26.35
N GLY A 935 -31.18 -79.52 -26.38
CA GLY A 935 -31.69 -78.34 -27.07
C GLY A 935 -33.02 -77.79 -26.49
N SER A 936 -33.44 -78.27 -25.32
CA SER A 936 -34.68 -77.87 -24.65
C SER A 936 -34.54 -76.55 -23.90
N ILE A 937 -33.32 -76.21 -23.46
CA ILE A 937 -32.99 -74.98 -22.75
C ILE A 937 -31.88 -74.30 -23.53
N CYS A 938 -32.13 -73.08 -23.98
CA CYS A 938 -31.18 -72.26 -24.73
C CYS A 938 -31.21 -70.81 -24.25
N ASP A 939 -30.08 -70.14 -24.32
CA ASP A 939 -29.98 -68.70 -24.07
C ASP A 939 -30.87 -67.90 -25.03
N ARG A 940 -31.79 -67.11 -24.48
CA ARG A 940 -32.78 -66.32 -25.24
C ARG A 940 -32.34 -64.88 -25.49
N SER A 941 -31.13 -64.50 -25.10
CA SER A 941 -30.66 -63.12 -25.20
C SER A 941 -30.52 -62.63 -26.64
N LEU A 942 -30.36 -63.57 -27.60
CA LEU A 942 -30.12 -63.30 -29.03
C LEU A 942 -29.08 -62.16 -29.18
N SER A 943 -27.92 -62.36 -28.58
CA SER A 943 -26.85 -61.37 -28.62
C SER A 943 -26.08 -61.44 -29.94
N SER A 944 -25.77 -60.29 -30.55
CA SER A 944 -24.95 -60.21 -31.77
C SER A 944 -23.73 -59.29 -31.63
N PHE A 945 -22.63 -59.67 -32.27
CA PHE A 945 -21.35 -58.97 -32.25
C PHE A 945 -20.69 -58.99 -33.65
N LYS A 946 -19.65 -58.19 -33.84
CA LYS A 946 -18.89 -58.12 -35.09
C LYS A 946 -17.60 -58.94 -34.98
N VAL A 947 -17.21 -59.61 -36.07
CA VAL A 947 -15.87 -60.19 -36.24
C VAL A 947 -15.16 -59.48 -37.38
N ALA A 948 -14.14 -58.68 -37.08
CA ALA A 948 -13.31 -57.99 -38.06
C ALA A 948 -12.23 -58.91 -38.65
N ALA A 949 -11.82 -58.65 -39.89
CA ALA A 949 -10.74 -59.41 -40.53
C ALA A 949 -9.38 -59.14 -39.86
N SER A 950 -8.62 -60.22 -39.63
CA SER A 950 -7.22 -60.14 -39.18
C SER A 950 -6.39 -59.43 -40.24
N SER A 951 -5.77 -58.31 -39.88
CA SER A 951 -4.87 -57.58 -40.78
C SER A 951 -3.48 -58.23 -40.80
N VAL A 952 -3.36 -59.39 -41.45
CA VAL A 952 -2.05 -59.95 -41.79
C VAL A 952 -1.53 -59.26 -43.06
N VAL A 953 -0.61 -58.31 -42.88
CA VAL A 953 0.15 -57.67 -43.95
C VAL A 953 0.94 -58.74 -44.73
N SER A 954 0.50 -59.09 -45.93
CA SER A 954 1.32 -59.86 -46.88
C SER A 954 2.19 -58.89 -47.68
N SER A 955 3.49 -58.86 -47.39
CA SER A 955 4.49 -58.26 -48.26
C SER A 955 4.58 -59.02 -49.58
N ARG A 956 4.14 -58.41 -50.68
CA ARG A 956 4.53 -58.84 -52.03
C ARG A 956 4.82 -57.61 -52.89
N GLU A 957 6.08 -57.53 -53.29
CA GLU A 957 6.63 -56.56 -54.24
C GLU A 957 5.85 -56.55 -55.56
N ARG A 958 5.58 -55.35 -56.07
CA ARG A 958 5.85 -55.02 -57.48
C ARG A 958 5.85 -53.50 -57.72
N SER A 959 7.06 -53.00 -57.93
CA SER A 959 7.47 -52.11 -59.03
C SER A 959 6.47 -51.06 -59.54
N GLY A 960 6.84 -49.78 -59.41
CA GLY A 960 6.62 -48.83 -60.52
C GLY A 960 6.33 -47.38 -60.17
N LYS A 961 7.39 -46.56 -60.16
CA LYS A 961 7.45 -45.13 -60.57
C LYS A 961 6.54 -44.10 -59.88
N GLY A 962 7.17 -43.16 -59.16
CA GLY A 962 6.56 -41.85 -58.92
C GLY A 962 7.34 -40.93 -57.97
N ARG A 963 8.31 -40.18 -58.52
CA ARG A 963 8.86 -38.89 -58.04
C ARG A 963 9.04 -38.66 -56.53
N ARG A 964 10.29 -38.77 -56.06
CA ARG A 964 10.79 -38.03 -54.90
C ARG A 964 11.06 -36.57 -55.31
N ASN A 965 10.36 -35.63 -54.68
CA ASN A 965 10.84 -34.26 -54.53
C ASN A 965 11.46 -34.10 -53.14
N ARG A 966 12.57 -33.37 -53.11
CA ARG A 966 13.47 -33.13 -51.98
C ARG A 966 12.89 -32.12 -50.98
N ASP A 967 13.56 -32.12 -49.81
CA ASP A 967 13.62 -31.09 -48.77
C ASP A 967 12.46 -31.09 -47.76
N ARG A 968 12.66 -30.98 -46.44
CA ARG A 968 13.82 -30.53 -45.67
C ARG A 968 13.69 -31.04 -44.24
N VAL A 969 14.79 -31.53 -43.69
CA VAL A 969 14.97 -31.82 -42.26
C VAL A 969 15.23 -30.51 -41.54
N ALA A 970 14.48 -30.22 -40.48
CA ALA A 970 14.88 -29.30 -39.43
C ALA A 970 15.02 -30.10 -38.11
N LYS A 971 16.28 -30.23 -37.67
CA LYS A 971 16.69 -30.68 -36.34
C LYS A 971 16.33 -29.63 -35.29
N ARG A 972 15.86 -30.09 -34.12
CA ARG A 972 16.27 -29.62 -32.77
C ARG A 972 16.21 -30.87 -31.86
N SER A 973 17.35 -31.51 -31.55
CA SER A 973 18.14 -31.34 -30.30
C SER A 973 17.23 -31.30 -29.06
N ARG A 974 17.01 -32.44 -28.40
CA ARG A 974 17.79 -33.08 -27.29
C ARG A 974 17.08 -32.78 -25.94
N PRO A 975 17.31 -33.58 -24.88
CA PRO A 975 16.54 -33.54 -23.63
C PRO A 975 16.55 -32.17 -22.95
#